data_AF-A0A928LSY7-F1
#
_entry.id   AF-A0A928LSY7-F1
#
_cell.length_a   1.000
_cell.length_b   1.000
_cell.length_c   1.000
_cell.angle_alpha   90.00
_cell.angle_beta   90.00
_cell.angle_gamma   90.00
#
_symmetry.space_group_name_H-M   'P 1'
#
loop_
_entity.id
_entity.type
_entity.pdbx_description
1 polymer ?
#
loop_
_entity_poly.entity_id
_entity_poly.type
_entity_poly.pdbx_seq_one_letter_code
_entity_poly.pdbx_strand_id
1 'polypeptide(L)'
;MNIQHKSSKVKADKWARYRYNLTTNMGADGKRLTGCAEHIALSRNVAAEGMVLLENNGLLPLKEGTAVALFGVGTLEYIQGGGGSGFVFPAYVRNLYEGFREKAPRIRVFEPLSQFYYDYAAPRIAAQERISLMDVLSVLPEPAIPTELLAEAAEYADVAIIAIHRYSGEGWDRSAKKGDFYLTDEERKLVDDVTAVFPHSVAVLNVGGMVDVSWIRENPKIDGALLAWQAGMEGGLAIADILCGDVNPSGKLVDTFAKSFSDYPCADTFNESKDYLEYYEDIYVGYRYFETVPGAKEKVNYPFGYGLSYTTFALSKPVAVLEEETIEVSLTVTNTGAVAGKEVVQIYFSAPQGRLGKSTISLVGFQKTKLLAPGETQKITVSFGVSDMASYDDLGKCQMSAYVLEQGEYRFFAGNNCRDLQECDYRYTVTEDFVVTQQLQQRCAPNLLNKRMLSDGSFETLPAFPVLHHTVVPTQNTARALSLEKPLPLSAVAQGKLTLDKFILQMTDQELIQMVSGIPTRGLSNTAGWGGIHRLGIPAVMTADGPAGVRLHPGVGIPTTAWPCATLIACTWDPELAYAIGVAGGVECKENGLATWLTPAMNIHRNPLCGRNFEYFSEDPLIAGKFAAAKVRGIQSTSTAASAKHFAANNKETNRVHSDSRVSERALREIYLRGFEICVKEAQPWTIMTSYNLINARRACECHELIEGILRQEWGFEGMVTSDWDVPCEQANCVLAGNDIRMPRGFPEALTQALEEGRLQRGHLEVCVKRILEMILKLD
;
A
#
# COMPACT_ATOMS: atom_id res chain seq x y z
N MET A 1 -32.11 -42.97 -40.19
CA MET A 1 -31.67 -41.57 -40.26
C MET A 1 -30.67 -41.33 -39.14
N ASN A 2 -29.37 -41.34 -39.45
CA ASN A 2 -28.31 -40.99 -38.51
C ASN A 2 -28.15 -39.47 -38.51
N ILE A 3 -28.54 -38.80 -37.42
CA ILE A 3 -28.18 -37.40 -37.19
C ILE A 3 -26.93 -37.41 -36.31
N GLN A 4 -25.77 -37.33 -36.95
CA GLN A 4 -24.51 -37.02 -36.27
C GLN A 4 -24.61 -35.63 -35.64
N HIS A 5 -24.54 -35.56 -34.31
CA HIS A 5 -24.20 -34.31 -33.62
C HIS A 5 -22.78 -33.92 -34.01
N LYS A 6 -22.65 -33.00 -34.98
CA LYS A 6 -21.44 -32.21 -35.17
C LYS A 6 -21.27 -31.32 -33.94
N SER A 7 -20.52 -31.79 -32.96
CA SER A 7 -19.85 -30.93 -31.97
C SER A 7 -18.85 -30.05 -32.73
N SER A 8 -19.29 -28.91 -33.25
CA SER A 8 -18.37 -27.84 -33.65
C SER A 8 -17.75 -27.29 -32.38
N LYS A 9 -16.48 -27.63 -32.12
CA LYS A 9 -15.62 -26.89 -31.21
C LYS A 9 -15.52 -25.45 -31.74
N VAL A 10 -16.46 -24.60 -31.37
CA VAL A 10 -16.29 -23.14 -31.49
C VAL A 10 -15.06 -22.83 -30.64
N LYS A 11 -13.97 -22.42 -31.28
CA LYS A 11 -12.81 -21.91 -30.54
C LYS A 11 -13.31 -20.72 -29.73
N ALA A 12 -13.28 -20.84 -28.41
CA ALA A 12 -13.67 -19.75 -27.52
C ALA A 12 -12.88 -18.49 -27.90
N ASP A 13 -13.57 -17.36 -28.08
CA ASP A 13 -12.92 -16.07 -28.31
C ASP A 13 -12.24 -15.64 -27.00
N LYS A 14 -10.90 -15.68 -26.98
CA LYS A 14 -10.06 -15.34 -25.83
C LYS A 14 -10.34 -13.95 -25.25
N TRP A 15 -10.94 -13.03 -26.00
CA TRP A 15 -11.26 -11.70 -25.49
C TRP A 15 -12.74 -11.37 -25.60
N ALA A 16 -13.61 -12.39 -25.61
CA ALA A 16 -15.05 -12.24 -25.73
C ALA A 16 -15.62 -11.23 -24.71
N ARG A 17 -15.15 -11.30 -23.46
CA ARG A 17 -15.53 -10.42 -22.35
C ARG A 17 -15.40 -8.94 -22.71
N TYR A 18 -14.27 -8.56 -23.30
CA TYR A 18 -13.97 -7.16 -23.65
C TYR A 18 -14.66 -6.70 -24.94
N ARG A 19 -15.06 -7.64 -25.81
CA ARG A 19 -15.66 -7.32 -27.12
C ARG A 19 -17.17 -7.19 -27.07
N TYR A 20 -17.82 -8.05 -26.30
CA TYR A 20 -19.27 -8.20 -26.35
C TYR A 20 -19.96 -7.62 -25.12
N ASN A 21 -19.19 -7.07 -24.16
CA ASN A 21 -19.67 -6.41 -22.95
C ASN A 21 -20.87 -7.14 -22.34
N LEU A 22 -20.66 -8.44 -22.06
CA LEU A 22 -21.71 -9.31 -21.56
C LEU A 22 -22.13 -8.81 -20.17
N THR A 23 -23.44 -8.85 -19.92
CA THR A 23 -24.09 -8.62 -18.62
C THR A 23 -23.29 -9.24 -17.47
N THR A 24 -23.31 -8.63 -16.28
CA THR A 24 -22.65 -9.09 -15.04
C THR A 24 -22.48 -10.60 -15.01
N ASN A 25 -21.24 -11.07 -15.15
CA ASN A 25 -20.95 -12.50 -15.24
C ASN A 25 -21.21 -13.14 -13.88
N MET A 26 -22.33 -13.85 -13.72
CA MET A 26 -22.59 -14.59 -12.50
C MET A 26 -21.53 -15.71 -12.33
N GLY A 27 -21.20 -16.04 -11.08
CA GLY A 27 -20.44 -17.22 -10.72
C GLY A 27 -21.06 -18.52 -11.23
N ALA A 28 -20.32 -19.63 -11.12
CA ALA A 28 -20.74 -20.92 -11.68
C ALA A 28 -22.06 -21.45 -11.09
N ASP A 29 -22.47 -20.98 -9.91
CA ASP A 29 -23.73 -21.28 -9.24
C ASP A 29 -24.86 -20.28 -9.57
N GLY A 30 -24.60 -19.33 -10.47
CA GLY A 30 -25.54 -18.28 -10.84
C GLY A 30 -25.66 -17.15 -9.82
N LYS A 31 -24.73 -17.02 -8.85
CA LYS A 31 -24.69 -15.90 -7.89
C LYS A 31 -23.62 -14.87 -8.26
N ARG A 32 -23.82 -13.64 -7.80
CA ARG A 32 -22.85 -12.56 -7.98
C ARG A 32 -21.64 -12.78 -7.08
N LEU A 33 -20.43 -12.67 -7.64
CA LEU A 33 -19.16 -12.79 -6.91
C LEU A 33 -18.73 -11.45 -6.31
N THR A 34 -19.03 -10.34 -6.98
CA THR A 34 -18.76 -9.00 -6.44
C THR A 34 -19.60 -8.74 -5.19
N GLY A 35 -18.93 -8.47 -4.08
CA GLY A 35 -19.59 -8.26 -2.79
C GLY A 35 -20.28 -9.52 -2.24
N CYS A 36 -19.79 -10.72 -2.58
CA CYS A 36 -20.35 -11.97 -2.05
C CYS A 36 -20.03 -12.16 -0.55
N ALA A 37 -20.72 -13.11 0.09
CA ALA A 37 -20.58 -13.38 1.51
C ALA A 37 -19.13 -13.79 1.88
N GLU A 38 -18.45 -14.52 1.00
CA GLU A 38 -17.07 -14.95 1.20
C GLU A 38 -16.09 -13.76 1.17
N HIS A 39 -16.29 -12.80 0.27
CA HIS A 39 -15.48 -11.58 0.20
C HIS A 39 -15.72 -10.69 1.44
N ILE A 40 -16.97 -10.55 1.86
CA ILE A 40 -17.35 -9.81 3.07
C ILE A 40 -16.73 -10.45 4.31
N ALA A 41 -16.82 -11.78 4.45
CA ALA A 41 -16.20 -12.51 5.55
C ALA A 41 -14.68 -12.37 5.56
N LEU A 42 -14.03 -12.41 4.38
CA LEU A 42 -12.60 -12.14 4.26
C LEU A 42 -12.26 -10.71 4.69
N SER A 43 -13.05 -9.71 4.32
CA SER A 43 -12.86 -8.30 4.74
C SER A 43 -12.87 -8.16 6.26
N ARG A 44 -13.87 -8.74 6.94
CA ARG A 44 -13.97 -8.77 8.41
C ARG A 44 -12.80 -9.51 9.07
N ASN A 45 -12.39 -10.64 8.50
CA ASN A 45 -11.25 -11.42 9.01
C ASN A 45 -9.94 -10.64 8.90
N VAL A 46 -9.65 -10.03 7.74
CA VAL A 46 -8.44 -9.22 7.55
C VAL A 46 -8.45 -8.01 8.47
N ALA A 47 -9.61 -7.35 8.65
CA ALA A 47 -9.78 -6.30 9.64
C ALA A 47 -9.34 -6.77 11.03
N ALA A 48 -9.89 -7.88 11.52
CA ALA A 48 -9.57 -8.39 12.86
C ALA A 48 -8.10 -8.84 13.02
N GLU A 49 -7.47 -9.36 11.97
CA GLU A 49 -6.06 -9.77 11.96
C GLU A 49 -5.07 -8.58 11.97
N GLY A 50 -5.49 -7.42 11.44
CA GLY A 50 -4.64 -6.24 11.26
C GLY A 50 -4.83 -5.13 12.29
N MET A 51 -5.92 -5.14 13.07
CA MET A 51 -6.09 -4.19 14.18
C MET A 51 -5.05 -4.44 15.27
N VAL A 52 -4.51 -3.36 15.82
CA VAL A 52 -3.39 -3.42 16.76
C VAL A 52 -3.86 -3.01 18.15
N LEU A 53 -3.74 -3.93 19.11
CA LEU A 53 -3.97 -3.63 20.52
C LEU A 53 -2.72 -2.91 21.07
N LEU A 54 -2.86 -1.64 21.43
CA LEU A 54 -1.76 -0.78 21.88
C LEU A 54 -1.55 -0.85 23.40
N GLU A 55 -2.66 -0.79 24.15
CA GLU A 55 -2.69 -0.84 25.61
C GLU A 55 -3.74 -1.86 26.05
N ASN A 56 -3.44 -2.60 27.12
CA ASN A 56 -4.41 -3.45 27.82
C ASN A 56 -3.86 -3.80 29.21
N ASN A 57 -4.43 -3.23 30.27
CA ASN A 57 -4.07 -3.53 31.65
C ASN A 57 -4.93 -4.65 32.29
N GLY A 58 -5.58 -5.46 31.45
CA GLY A 58 -6.42 -6.59 31.88
C GLY A 58 -7.93 -6.33 31.76
N LEU A 59 -8.34 -5.14 31.28
CA LEU A 59 -9.74 -4.82 31.02
C LEU A 59 -10.30 -5.60 29.82
N LEU A 60 -9.50 -5.76 28.76
CA LEU A 60 -9.91 -6.46 27.54
C LEU A 60 -9.43 -7.92 27.54
N PRO A 61 -10.24 -8.87 27.02
CA PRO A 61 -11.55 -8.66 26.41
C PRO A 61 -12.67 -8.39 27.43
N LEU A 62 -13.70 -7.67 27.00
CA LEU A 62 -14.91 -7.39 27.79
C LEU A 62 -15.63 -8.71 28.13
N LYS A 63 -16.08 -8.82 29.37
CA LYS A 63 -16.71 -10.04 29.90
C LYS A 63 -18.21 -10.04 29.58
N GLU A 64 -18.79 -11.24 29.58
CA GLU A 64 -20.24 -11.39 29.49
C GLU A 64 -20.94 -10.65 30.65
N GLY A 65 -22.02 -9.94 30.33
CA GLY A 65 -22.79 -9.11 31.25
C GLY A 65 -22.30 -7.67 31.39
N THR A 66 -21.08 -7.36 30.92
CA THR A 66 -20.52 -6.01 30.94
C THR A 66 -21.45 -5.03 30.23
N ALA A 67 -21.75 -3.92 30.91
CA ALA A 67 -22.44 -2.79 30.35
C ALA A 67 -21.44 -1.76 29.83
N VAL A 68 -21.66 -1.25 28.61
CA VAL A 68 -20.78 -0.29 27.95
C VAL A 68 -21.53 0.98 27.57
N ALA A 69 -20.86 2.11 27.65
CA ALA A 69 -21.30 3.38 27.07
C ALA A 69 -20.37 3.77 25.91
N LEU A 70 -20.93 4.00 24.73
CA LEU A 70 -20.19 4.32 23.51
C LEU A 70 -20.13 5.83 23.32
N PHE A 71 -18.94 6.40 23.46
CA PHE A 71 -18.62 7.82 23.38
C PHE A 71 -17.86 8.16 22.09
N GLY A 72 -18.06 9.37 21.59
CA GLY A 72 -17.48 9.89 20.35
C GLY A 72 -18.40 9.71 19.15
N VAL A 73 -18.53 10.72 18.30
CA VAL A 73 -19.32 10.62 17.06
C VAL A 73 -18.81 9.51 16.12
N GLY A 74 -17.54 9.12 16.27
CA GLY A 74 -16.92 8.01 15.56
C GLY A 74 -17.52 6.63 15.85
N THR A 75 -18.37 6.49 16.88
CA THR A 75 -19.11 5.23 17.12
C THR A 75 -20.17 4.99 16.04
N LEU A 76 -20.66 6.06 15.40
CA LEU A 76 -21.66 6.03 14.33
C LEU A 76 -21.11 6.48 12.98
N GLU A 77 -20.37 7.59 12.92
CA GLU A 77 -19.68 8.06 11.71
C GLU A 77 -18.37 7.28 11.50
N TYR A 78 -18.54 6.02 11.11
CA TYR A 78 -17.41 5.14 10.85
C TYR A 78 -16.80 5.40 9.47
N ILE A 79 -15.47 5.57 9.44
CA ILE A 79 -14.67 5.77 8.24
C ILE A 79 -14.16 4.42 7.73
N GLN A 80 -14.80 3.90 6.68
CA GLN A 80 -14.41 2.63 6.04
C GLN A 80 -13.04 2.65 5.35
N GLY A 81 -12.59 3.82 4.89
CA GLY A 81 -11.41 4.01 4.05
C GLY A 81 -11.22 5.49 3.71
N GLY A 82 -10.04 5.83 3.19
CA GLY A 82 -9.71 7.19 2.75
C GLY A 82 -10.34 7.56 1.39
N GLY A 83 -10.11 8.82 1.01
CA GLY A 83 -10.71 9.43 -0.18
C GLY A 83 -9.94 9.27 -1.48
N GLY A 84 -10.40 9.97 -2.52
CA GLY A 84 -9.73 10.02 -3.82
C GLY A 84 -9.98 8.79 -4.68
N SER A 85 -8.96 8.33 -5.39
CA SER A 85 -9.00 7.09 -6.18
C SER A 85 -9.23 5.86 -5.31
N GLY A 86 -8.80 5.87 -4.04
CA GLY A 86 -9.02 4.78 -3.09
C GLY A 86 -10.47 4.56 -2.62
N PHE A 87 -11.39 5.48 -2.93
CA PHE A 87 -12.79 5.38 -2.47
C PHE A 87 -13.58 4.26 -3.16
N VAL A 88 -14.38 3.52 -2.39
CA VAL A 88 -15.20 2.39 -2.86
C VAL A 88 -16.65 2.57 -2.44
N PHE A 89 -17.57 2.08 -3.28
CA PHE A 89 -19.00 2.12 -3.02
C PHE A 89 -19.50 0.72 -2.64
N PRO A 90 -19.56 0.37 -1.33
CA PRO A 90 -20.12 -0.91 -0.89
C PRO A 90 -21.64 -0.86 -0.78
N ALA A 91 -22.25 -2.04 -0.62
CA ALA A 91 -23.70 -2.16 -0.43
C ALA A 91 -24.17 -1.58 0.90
N TYR A 92 -23.29 -1.59 1.90
CA TYR A 92 -23.48 -1.04 3.24
C TYR A 92 -22.12 -0.87 3.91
N VAL A 93 -22.10 -0.18 5.04
CA VAL A 93 -20.94 -0.06 5.93
C VAL A 93 -21.43 -0.26 7.36
N ARG A 94 -20.70 -1.04 8.15
CA ARG A 94 -21.05 -1.35 9.54
C ARG A 94 -20.22 -0.55 10.53
N ASN A 95 -20.89 0.20 11.39
CA ASN A 95 -20.23 1.03 12.41
C ASN A 95 -20.06 0.29 13.75
N LEU A 96 -19.40 0.94 14.71
CA LEU A 96 -19.06 0.35 16.00
C LEU A 96 -20.31 0.03 16.83
N TYR A 97 -21.31 0.91 16.82
CA TYR A 97 -22.58 0.68 17.51
C TYR A 97 -23.28 -0.59 16.99
N GLU A 98 -23.39 -0.75 15.67
CA GLU A 98 -23.93 -1.97 15.06
C GLU A 98 -23.12 -3.21 15.45
N GLY A 99 -21.79 -3.07 15.52
CA GLY A 99 -20.89 -4.11 16.02
C GLY A 99 -21.25 -4.58 17.44
N PHE A 100 -21.45 -3.64 18.36
CA PHE A 100 -21.85 -3.95 19.74
C PHE A 100 -23.29 -4.47 19.86
N ARG A 101 -24.20 -4.02 18.99
CA ARG A 101 -25.56 -4.56 18.94
C ARG A 101 -25.59 -6.05 18.58
N GLU A 102 -24.68 -6.52 17.72
CA GLU A 102 -24.55 -7.96 17.45
C GLU A 102 -24.05 -8.75 18.66
N LYS A 103 -23.48 -8.08 19.67
CA LYS A 103 -23.01 -8.71 20.90
C LYS A 103 -24.11 -8.78 21.97
N ALA A 104 -25.28 -8.22 21.75
CA ALA A 104 -26.39 -8.36 22.69
C ALA A 104 -26.95 -9.81 22.67
N PRO A 105 -27.39 -10.37 23.81
CA PRO A 105 -27.39 -9.77 25.15
C PRO A 105 -26.08 -9.96 25.94
N ARG A 106 -25.04 -10.57 25.34
CA ARG A 106 -23.75 -10.85 26.01
C ARG A 106 -23.09 -9.57 26.52
N ILE A 107 -23.15 -8.50 25.73
CA ILE A 107 -22.74 -7.15 26.14
C ILE A 107 -23.96 -6.23 26.09
N ARG A 108 -24.10 -5.36 27.11
CA ARG A 108 -25.23 -4.43 27.23
C ARG A 108 -24.77 -3.03 26.83
N VAL A 109 -25.47 -2.38 25.91
CA VAL A 109 -25.13 -1.02 25.46
C VAL A 109 -26.05 -0.02 26.14
N PHE A 110 -25.51 1.09 26.61
CA PHE A 110 -26.29 2.24 27.06
C PHE A 110 -26.90 2.98 25.85
N GLU A 111 -28.10 2.53 25.46
CA GLU A 111 -28.81 3.01 24.27
C GLU A 111 -29.08 4.53 24.23
N PRO A 112 -29.42 5.24 25.33
CA PRO A 112 -29.69 6.68 25.28
C PRO A 112 -28.54 7.50 24.68
N LEU A 113 -27.29 7.13 24.97
CA LEU A 113 -26.12 7.80 24.40
C LEU A 113 -25.95 7.50 22.90
N SER A 114 -26.24 6.28 22.47
CA SER A 114 -26.20 5.92 21.05
C SER A 114 -27.30 6.66 20.26
N GLN A 115 -28.48 6.83 20.85
CA GLN A 115 -29.56 7.63 20.26
C GLN A 115 -29.19 9.11 20.15
N PHE A 116 -28.53 9.68 21.17
CA PHE A 116 -28.03 11.06 21.13
C PHE A 116 -27.10 11.30 19.95
N TYR A 117 -26.11 10.44 19.73
CA TYR A 117 -25.21 10.54 18.58
C TYR A 117 -25.94 10.33 17.26
N TYR A 118 -26.93 9.43 17.21
CA TYR A 118 -27.73 9.19 16.00
C TYR A 118 -28.51 10.43 15.60
N ASP A 119 -29.19 11.07 16.55
CA ASP A 119 -29.96 12.29 16.32
C ASP A 119 -29.05 13.46 15.90
N TYR A 120 -27.84 13.52 16.48
CA TYR A 120 -26.81 14.51 16.09
C TYR A 120 -26.31 14.29 14.65
N ALA A 121 -26.07 13.05 14.25
CA ALA A 121 -25.57 12.71 12.91
C ALA A 121 -26.68 12.66 11.85
N ALA A 122 -27.95 12.52 12.24
CA ALA A 122 -29.10 12.36 11.34
C ALA A 122 -29.21 13.41 10.23
N PRO A 123 -28.97 14.72 10.46
CA PRO A 123 -29.02 15.72 9.39
C PRO A 123 -28.01 15.46 8.27
N ARG A 124 -26.82 14.94 8.61
CA ARG A 124 -25.77 14.61 7.64
C ARG A 124 -26.05 13.29 6.93
N ILE A 125 -26.58 12.30 7.64
CA ILE A 125 -27.05 11.03 7.06
C ILE A 125 -28.18 11.30 6.05
N ALA A 126 -29.16 12.12 6.42
CA ALA A 126 -30.27 12.50 5.53
C ALA A 126 -29.82 13.37 4.33
N ALA A 127 -28.71 14.08 4.46
CA ALA A 127 -28.16 14.88 3.39
C ALA A 127 -27.43 14.06 2.31
N GLN A 128 -27.17 12.75 2.50
CA GLN A 128 -26.40 11.87 1.58
C GLN A 128 -26.85 11.89 0.11
N GLU A 129 -28.07 12.32 -0.20
CA GLU A 129 -28.54 12.51 -1.58
C GLU A 129 -28.13 13.86 -2.22
N ARG A 130 -27.53 14.79 -1.46
CA ARG A 130 -27.19 16.18 -1.86
C ARG A 130 -25.87 16.72 -1.27
N ILE A 131 -24.95 15.84 -0.88
CA ILE A 131 -23.68 16.21 -0.21
C ILE A 131 -22.69 16.82 -1.23
N SER A 132 -22.08 17.96 -0.89
CA SER A 132 -20.98 18.52 -1.69
C SER A 132 -19.71 17.70 -1.52
N LEU A 133 -18.77 17.73 -2.47
CA LEU A 133 -17.48 17.03 -2.32
C LEU A 133 -16.80 17.40 -0.98
N MET A 134 -16.87 18.65 -0.51
CA MET A 134 -16.30 19.07 0.78
C MET A 134 -16.97 18.45 2.01
N ASP A 135 -18.27 18.16 1.93
CA ASP A 135 -19.00 17.53 3.02
C ASP A 135 -18.66 16.03 3.13
N VAL A 136 -18.35 15.36 2.00
CA VAL A 136 -17.79 13.98 1.99
C VAL A 136 -16.37 13.94 2.58
N LEU A 137 -15.62 15.05 2.47
CA LEU A 137 -14.20 15.12 2.87
C LEU A 137 -13.98 15.59 4.32
N SER A 138 -15.03 16.06 5.01
CA SER A 138 -14.98 16.50 6.41
C SER A 138 -15.45 15.38 7.34
N VAL A 139 -15.15 15.48 8.63
CA VAL A 139 -15.73 14.64 9.71
C VAL A 139 -16.68 15.50 10.55
N LEU A 140 -17.70 14.91 11.18
CA LEU A 140 -18.55 15.64 12.12
C LEU A 140 -17.72 16.14 13.31
N PRO A 141 -17.92 17.39 13.76
CA PRO A 141 -17.31 17.84 15.00
C PRO A 141 -17.91 17.07 16.18
N GLU A 142 -17.12 16.88 17.22
CA GLU A 142 -17.59 16.20 18.44
C GLU A 142 -18.61 17.10 19.18
N PRO A 143 -19.84 16.62 19.44
CA PRO A 143 -20.82 17.39 20.20
C PRO A 143 -20.51 17.42 21.69
N ALA A 144 -20.92 18.49 22.37
CA ALA A 144 -20.90 18.52 23.83
C ALA A 144 -21.96 17.55 24.40
N ILE A 145 -21.53 16.64 25.29
CA ILE A 145 -22.43 15.68 25.92
C ILE A 145 -23.21 16.36 27.05
N PRO A 146 -24.55 16.23 27.10
CA PRO A 146 -25.34 16.73 28.22
C PRO A 146 -24.89 16.12 29.55
N THR A 147 -24.74 16.94 30.59
CA THR A 147 -24.25 16.50 31.91
C THR A 147 -25.10 15.39 32.51
N GLU A 148 -26.43 15.46 32.36
CA GLU A 148 -27.35 14.42 32.82
C GLU A 148 -27.13 13.09 32.09
N LEU A 149 -26.97 13.13 30.76
CA LEU A 149 -26.71 11.94 29.95
C LEU A 149 -25.38 11.26 30.30
N LEU A 150 -24.33 12.06 30.56
CA LEU A 150 -23.04 11.55 31.02
C LEU A 150 -23.15 10.87 32.40
N ALA A 151 -23.92 11.46 33.32
CA ALA A 151 -24.15 10.88 34.64
C ALA A 151 -24.95 9.57 34.57
N GLU A 152 -26.01 9.53 33.75
CA GLU A 152 -26.79 8.31 33.52
C GLU A 152 -25.95 7.20 32.88
N ALA A 153 -25.08 7.54 31.92
CA ALA A 153 -24.16 6.60 31.32
C ALA A 153 -23.19 6.01 32.36
N ALA A 154 -22.66 6.85 33.26
CA ALA A 154 -21.74 6.43 34.33
C ALA A 154 -22.44 5.58 35.41
N GLU A 155 -23.72 5.79 35.66
CA GLU A 155 -24.51 4.94 36.57
C GLU A 155 -24.84 3.58 35.93
N TYR A 156 -25.06 3.54 34.62
CA TYR A 156 -25.45 2.33 33.90
C TYR A 156 -24.28 1.42 33.49
N ALA A 157 -23.20 2.01 32.95
CA ALA A 157 -22.14 1.27 32.26
C ALA A 157 -20.91 1.04 33.14
N ASP A 158 -20.33 -0.16 33.00
CA ASP A 158 -19.09 -0.55 33.68
C ASP A 158 -17.86 0.06 32.98
N VAL A 159 -17.93 0.23 31.66
CA VAL A 159 -16.81 0.65 30.80
C VAL A 159 -17.26 1.72 29.80
N ALA A 160 -16.49 2.79 29.69
CA ALA A 160 -16.63 3.75 28.60
C ALA A 160 -15.76 3.34 27.39
N ILE A 161 -16.31 3.40 26.19
CA ILE A 161 -15.57 3.19 24.94
C ILE A 161 -15.55 4.50 24.17
N ILE A 162 -14.37 5.10 24.00
CA ILE A 162 -14.18 6.40 23.34
C ILE A 162 -13.65 6.16 21.93
N ALA A 163 -14.45 6.47 20.91
CA ALA A 163 -14.07 6.30 19.51
C ALA A 163 -13.67 7.64 18.86
N ILE A 164 -12.42 7.72 18.39
CA ILE A 164 -11.89 8.88 17.66
C ILE A 164 -11.63 8.45 16.21
N HIS A 165 -12.05 9.26 15.25
CA HIS A 165 -11.91 8.95 13.84
C HIS A 165 -11.26 10.09 13.04
N ARG A 166 -10.59 9.74 11.94
CA ARG A 166 -9.96 10.71 11.03
C ARG A 166 -10.14 10.27 9.59
N TYR A 167 -10.33 11.25 8.73
CA TYR A 167 -10.39 11.08 7.29
C TYR A 167 -9.19 11.75 6.62
N SER A 168 -8.67 11.11 5.57
CA SER A 168 -7.64 11.67 4.70
C SER A 168 -7.82 11.14 3.29
N GLY A 169 -7.12 11.72 2.32
CA GLY A 169 -7.30 11.31 0.94
C GLY A 169 -6.33 11.97 -0.02
N GLU A 170 -6.60 11.70 -1.28
CA GLU A 170 -5.81 12.14 -2.42
C GLU A 170 -5.91 13.65 -2.67
N GLY A 171 -4.77 14.31 -2.93
CA GLY A 171 -4.71 15.70 -3.37
C GLY A 171 -4.48 16.75 -2.26
N TRP A 172 -4.46 16.36 -0.98
CA TRP A 172 -4.03 17.24 0.11
C TRP A 172 -3.27 16.45 1.19
N ASP A 173 -2.27 17.08 1.81
CA ASP A 173 -1.63 16.51 2.99
C ASP A 173 -2.42 16.84 4.26
N ARG A 174 -2.29 15.96 5.25
CA ARG A 174 -2.73 16.20 6.62
C ARG A 174 -1.89 17.32 7.26
N SER A 175 -2.32 17.77 8.43
CA SER A 175 -1.72 18.88 9.17
C SER A 175 -1.40 18.51 10.62
N ALA A 176 -0.30 19.07 11.14
CA ALA A 176 0.07 19.00 12.55
C ALA A 176 -0.75 19.98 13.40
N LYS A 177 -2.08 19.93 13.26
CA LYS A 177 -3.03 20.80 13.97
C LYS A 177 -4.09 19.96 14.70
N LYS A 178 -4.81 20.62 15.61
CA LYS A 178 -5.99 20.05 16.28
C LYS A 178 -7.07 19.70 15.26
N GLY A 179 -7.70 18.54 15.42
CA GLY A 179 -8.69 17.98 14.49
C GLY A 179 -8.10 17.16 13.35
N ASP A 180 -6.78 16.98 13.30
CA ASP A 180 -6.10 16.17 12.29
C ASP A 180 -5.08 15.26 12.98
N PHE A 181 -3.79 15.62 13.02
CA PHE A 181 -2.81 14.85 13.79
C PHE A 181 -3.12 14.86 15.30
N TYR A 182 -3.57 16.00 15.84
CA TYR A 182 -3.92 16.14 17.25
C TYR A 182 -5.44 16.09 17.47
N LEU A 183 -5.89 15.82 18.70
CA LEU A 183 -7.29 15.95 19.08
C LEU A 183 -7.79 17.40 18.91
N THR A 184 -9.10 17.58 18.66
CA THR A 184 -9.78 18.87 18.83
C THR A 184 -9.89 19.23 20.31
N ASP A 185 -10.30 20.46 20.59
CA ASP A 185 -10.58 20.87 21.97
C ASP A 185 -11.83 20.15 22.52
N GLU A 186 -12.82 19.89 21.67
CA GLU A 186 -14.03 19.12 22.02
C GLU A 186 -13.72 17.65 22.28
N GLU A 187 -12.87 17.02 21.48
CA GLU A 187 -12.41 15.64 21.70
C GLU A 187 -11.55 15.51 22.96
N ARG A 188 -10.68 16.49 23.23
CA ARG A 188 -9.93 16.52 24.50
C ARG A 188 -10.90 16.64 25.66
N LYS A 189 -11.88 17.56 25.58
CA LYS A 189 -12.91 17.71 26.61
C LYS A 189 -13.73 16.43 26.81
N LEU A 190 -14.09 15.73 25.74
CA LEU A 190 -14.75 14.44 25.81
C LEU A 190 -13.93 13.43 26.62
N VAL A 191 -12.64 13.28 26.30
CA VAL A 191 -11.74 12.37 27.03
C VAL A 191 -11.65 12.76 28.51
N ASP A 192 -11.49 14.04 28.79
CA ASP A 192 -11.36 14.54 30.16
C ASP A 192 -12.67 14.31 30.96
N ASP A 193 -13.82 14.64 30.39
CA ASP A 193 -15.14 14.48 31.04
C ASP A 193 -15.47 13.00 31.28
N VAL A 194 -15.24 12.12 30.30
CA VAL A 194 -15.49 10.68 30.41
C VAL A 194 -14.56 10.05 31.44
N THR A 195 -13.26 10.30 31.34
CA THR A 195 -12.30 9.72 32.29
C THR A 195 -12.42 10.34 33.68
N ALA A 196 -13.06 11.49 33.86
CA ALA A 196 -13.38 12.01 35.19
C ALA A 196 -14.39 11.13 35.95
N VAL A 197 -15.39 10.57 35.25
CA VAL A 197 -16.51 9.84 35.86
C VAL A 197 -16.42 8.32 35.71
N PHE A 198 -15.77 7.81 34.67
CA PHE A 198 -15.56 6.37 34.48
C PHE A 198 -14.22 5.94 35.09
N PRO A 199 -14.21 4.89 35.94
CA PRO A 199 -12.96 4.33 36.46
C PRO A 199 -12.21 3.55 35.39
N HIS A 200 -12.93 3.03 34.38
CA HIS A 200 -12.37 2.21 33.32
C HIS A 200 -12.83 2.66 31.94
N SER A 201 -11.87 2.87 31.03
CA SER A 201 -12.14 3.35 29.67
C SER A 201 -11.28 2.63 28.61
N VAL A 202 -11.84 2.50 27.40
CA VAL A 202 -11.16 1.95 26.23
C VAL A 202 -11.16 2.99 25.10
N ALA A 203 -10.00 3.24 24.49
CA ALA A 203 -9.89 4.06 23.29
C ALA A 203 -9.97 3.21 22.02
N VAL A 204 -10.69 3.68 21.00
CA VAL A 204 -10.76 3.08 19.66
C VAL A 204 -10.39 4.13 18.62
N LEU A 205 -9.37 3.85 17.81
CA LEU A 205 -8.88 4.79 16.79
C LEU A 205 -9.24 4.31 15.38
N ASN A 206 -10.23 4.96 14.76
CA ASN A 206 -10.63 4.74 13.37
C ASN A 206 -9.97 5.78 12.43
N VAL A 207 -8.68 5.59 12.15
CA VAL A 207 -7.83 6.59 11.48
C VAL A 207 -7.11 6.03 10.25
N GLY A 208 -6.88 6.85 9.22
CA GLY A 208 -6.17 6.46 7.98
C GLY A 208 -4.65 6.65 8.01
N GLY A 209 -4.09 7.07 9.14
CA GLY A 209 -2.65 7.29 9.28
C GLY A 209 -2.30 7.66 10.71
N MET A 210 -1.01 7.74 11.01
CA MET A 210 -0.52 8.00 12.37
C MET A 210 -1.10 9.30 12.94
N VAL A 211 -1.52 9.27 14.20
CA VAL A 211 -2.05 10.42 14.94
C VAL A 211 -1.33 10.52 16.28
N ASP A 212 -1.52 11.64 16.97
CA ASP A 212 -1.11 11.77 18.36
C ASP A 212 -1.84 10.74 19.23
N VAL A 213 -1.05 9.95 19.96
CA VAL A 213 -1.50 8.92 20.90
C VAL A 213 -1.00 9.20 22.32
N SER A 214 -0.39 10.36 22.57
CA SER A 214 0.09 10.76 23.90
C SER A 214 -1.04 10.79 24.93
N TRP A 215 -2.22 11.28 24.55
CA TRP A 215 -3.41 11.33 25.42
C TRP A 215 -3.92 9.96 25.87
N ILE A 216 -3.59 8.88 25.16
CA ILE A 216 -3.81 7.50 25.59
C ILE A 216 -2.70 7.10 26.57
N ARG A 217 -1.44 7.27 26.14
CA ARG A 217 -0.26 6.79 26.87
C ARG A 217 -0.07 7.47 28.23
N GLU A 218 -0.48 8.72 28.34
CA GLU A 218 -0.31 9.56 29.53
C GLU A 218 -1.51 9.50 30.48
N ASN A 219 -2.63 8.88 30.07
CA ASN A 219 -3.85 8.80 30.87
C ASN A 219 -4.05 7.40 31.47
N PRO A 220 -3.81 7.21 32.77
CA PRO A 220 -3.89 5.89 33.41
C PRO A 220 -5.32 5.33 33.52
N LYS A 221 -6.35 6.12 33.20
CA LYS A 221 -7.76 5.68 33.18
C LYS A 221 -8.19 5.11 31.83
N ILE A 222 -7.31 5.17 30.82
CA ILE A 222 -7.49 4.46 29.56
C ILE A 222 -6.77 3.13 29.71
N ASP A 223 -7.53 2.12 30.10
CA ASP A 223 -7.06 0.77 30.40
C ASP A 223 -6.77 -0.06 29.15
N GLY A 224 -7.45 0.26 28.05
CA GLY A 224 -7.32 -0.43 26.76
C GLY A 224 -7.30 0.55 25.59
N ALA A 225 -6.54 0.23 24.55
CA ALA A 225 -6.53 1.02 23.32
C ALA A 225 -6.41 0.13 22.08
N LEU A 226 -7.36 0.23 21.17
CA LEU A 226 -7.37 -0.48 19.90
C LEU A 226 -7.17 0.51 18.74
N LEU A 227 -6.06 0.35 18.02
CA LEU A 227 -5.85 1.01 16.74
C LEU A 227 -6.58 0.21 15.65
N ALA A 228 -7.79 0.67 15.33
CA ALA A 228 -8.71 0.01 14.42
C ALA A 228 -8.46 0.33 12.94
N TRP A 229 -7.66 1.38 12.67
CA TRP A 229 -7.43 1.95 11.34
C TRP A 229 -8.74 2.20 10.57
N GLN A 230 -8.73 2.08 9.24
CA GLN A 230 -9.93 2.11 8.40
C GLN A 230 -10.12 0.70 7.81
N ALA A 231 -11.11 -0.02 8.33
CA ALA A 231 -11.18 -1.48 8.23
C ALA A 231 -12.23 -1.99 7.23
N GLY A 232 -12.56 -1.19 6.21
CA GLY A 232 -13.51 -1.59 5.17
C GLY A 232 -14.94 -1.68 5.67
N MET A 233 -15.81 -2.35 4.90
CA MET A 233 -17.26 -2.36 5.14
C MET A 233 -17.72 -3.07 6.43
N GLU A 234 -16.89 -3.97 6.98
CA GLU A 234 -17.19 -4.77 8.19
C GLU A 234 -16.41 -4.31 9.43
N GLY A 235 -15.68 -3.19 9.35
CA GLY A 235 -14.72 -2.82 10.38
C GLY A 235 -15.32 -2.57 11.76
N GLY A 236 -16.50 -1.96 11.85
CA GLY A 236 -17.19 -1.75 13.13
C GLY A 236 -17.50 -3.05 13.88
N LEU A 237 -17.81 -4.10 13.13
CA LEU A 237 -18.06 -5.44 13.65
C LEU A 237 -16.77 -6.14 14.10
N ALA A 238 -15.70 -6.02 13.30
CA ALA A 238 -14.38 -6.53 13.67
C ALA A 238 -13.82 -5.86 14.94
N ILE A 239 -14.07 -4.55 15.14
CA ILE A 239 -13.74 -3.87 16.40
C ILE A 239 -14.46 -4.56 17.56
N ALA A 240 -15.77 -4.77 17.45
CA ALA A 240 -16.54 -5.41 18.51
C ALA A 240 -16.13 -6.88 18.75
N ASP A 241 -15.74 -7.62 17.70
CA ASP A 241 -15.20 -8.98 17.80
C ASP A 241 -13.96 -9.02 18.70
N ILE A 242 -13.02 -8.09 18.47
CA ILE A 242 -11.80 -7.98 19.29
C ILE A 242 -12.15 -7.57 20.70
N LEU A 243 -12.84 -6.44 20.88
CA LEU A 243 -13.12 -5.90 22.22
C LEU A 243 -13.89 -6.89 23.11
N CYS A 244 -14.70 -7.78 22.52
CA CYS A 244 -15.45 -8.79 23.25
C CYS A 244 -14.80 -10.18 23.30
N GLY A 245 -13.58 -10.32 22.76
CA GLY A 245 -12.79 -11.56 22.84
C GLY A 245 -13.21 -12.68 21.88
N ASP A 246 -14.04 -12.38 20.87
CA ASP A 246 -14.34 -13.35 19.80
C ASP A 246 -13.12 -13.61 18.92
N VAL A 247 -12.27 -12.58 18.79
CA VAL A 247 -10.97 -12.67 18.13
C VAL A 247 -9.89 -12.16 19.09
N ASN A 248 -8.81 -12.92 19.21
CA ASN A 248 -7.62 -12.45 19.92
C ASN A 248 -6.79 -11.55 18.98
N PRO A 249 -6.53 -10.27 19.31
CA PRO A 249 -5.78 -9.38 18.44
C PRO A 249 -4.36 -9.89 18.25
N SER A 250 -3.89 -9.75 17.00
CA SER A 250 -2.55 -10.19 16.60
C SER A 250 -1.89 -9.28 15.58
N GLY A 251 -2.48 -8.10 15.33
CA GLY A 251 -1.87 -7.09 14.48
C GLY A 251 -0.66 -6.45 15.16
N LYS A 252 0.31 -6.01 14.35
CA LYS A 252 1.52 -5.32 14.80
C LYS A 252 1.73 -4.05 13.97
N LEU A 253 2.19 -2.98 14.58
CA LEU A 253 2.46 -1.71 13.92
C LEU A 253 3.45 -1.86 12.76
N VAL A 254 3.15 -1.19 11.66
CA VAL A 254 4.03 -1.09 10.48
C VAL A 254 4.66 0.30 10.34
N ASP A 255 4.43 1.16 11.33
CA ASP A 255 4.96 2.51 11.44
C ASP A 255 5.30 2.81 12.91
N THR A 256 6.30 3.64 13.14
CA THR A 256 6.66 4.10 14.48
C THR A 256 5.71 5.23 14.94
N PHE A 257 5.12 5.11 16.13
CA PHE A 257 4.30 6.18 16.72
C PHE A 257 5.14 7.01 17.72
N ALA A 258 5.56 8.20 17.28
CA ALA A 258 6.31 9.13 18.11
C ALA A 258 5.46 9.84 19.19
N LYS A 259 6.12 10.50 20.14
CA LYS A 259 5.50 11.30 21.21
C LYS A 259 4.84 12.57 20.69
N SER A 260 5.45 13.22 19.71
CA SER A 260 4.94 14.42 19.04
C SER A 260 5.22 14.34 17.54
N PHE A 261 4.47 15.11 16.73
CA PHE A 261 4.78 15.25 15.31
C PHE A 261 6.19 15.80 15.07
N SER A 262 6.68 16.69 15.93
CA SER A 262 8.01 17.30 15.79
C SER A 262 9.17 16.31 15.99
N ASP A 263 8.90 15.09 16.45
CA ASP A 263 9.93 14.08 16.69
C ASP A 263 10.27 13.24 15.46
N TYR A 264 9.47 13.31 14.39
CA TYR A 264 9.78 12.63 13.14
C TYR A 264 10.92 13.36 12.39
N PRO A 265 11.82 12.64 11.70
CA PRO A 265 13.06 13.21 11.16
C PRO A 265 12.86 14.26 10.06
N CYS A 266 11.69 14.25 9.41
CA CYS A 266 11.33 15.20 8.35
C CYS A 266 10.15 16.11 8.74
N ALA A 267 9.82 16.24 10.04
CA ALA A 267 8.68 17.03 10.50
C ALA A 267 8.77 18.51 10.07
N ASP A 268 9.94 19.12 10.26
CA ASP A 268 10.16 20.55 9.99
C ASP A 268 10.21 20.89 8.50
N THR A 269 10.64 19.94 7.66
CA THR A 269 10.86 20.16 6.22
C THR A 269 9.69 19.70 5.35
N PHE A 270 8.79 18.86 5.86
CA PHE A 270 7.69 18.28 5.05
C PHE A 270 6.75 19.32 4.44
N ASN A 271 6.54 20.45 5.12
CA ASN A 271 5.69 21.56 4.67
C ASN A 271 6.45 22.87 4.45
N GLU A 272 7.79 22.82 4.42
CA GLU A 272 8.64 23.99 4.15
C GLU A 272 8.40 24.55 2.74
N SER A 273 8.18 23.67 1.77
CA SER A 273 7.89 24.02 0.39
C SER A 273 6.71 23.23 -0.16
N LYS A 274 5.93 23.88 -1.04
CA LYS A 274 4.93 23.21 -1.87
C LYS A 274 5.55 22.63 -3.13
N ASP A 275 6.70 23.15 -3.58
CA ASP A 275 7.30 22.83 -4.88
C ASP A 275 8.34 21.72 -4.80
N TYR A 276 8.81 21.38 -3.61
CA TYR A 276 9.80 20.32 -3.44
C TYR A 276 9.77 19.73 -2.03
N LEU A 277 10.36 18.54 -1.91
CA LEU A 277 10.69 17.90 -0.66
C LEU A 277 12.18 17.57 -0.65
N GLU A 278 12.85 17.94 0.43
CA GLU A 278 14.24 17.55 0.67
C GLU A 278 14.28 16.31 1.56
N TYR A 279 14.82 15.22 1.04
CA TYR A 279 14.91 13.93 1.73
C TYR A 279 16.19 13.87 2.55
N TYR A 280 16.36 14.87 3.43
CA TYR A 280 17.56 15.03 4.25
C TYR A 280 17.79 13.88 5.23
N GLU A 281 16.73 13.19 5.65
CA GLU A 281 16.82 12.01 6.51
C GLU A 281 17.41 10.78 5.80
N ASP A 282 17.51 10.79 4.47
CA ASP A 282 18.15 9.72 3.69
C ASP A 282 17.57 8.33 4.02
N ILE A 283 18.42 7.33 4.34
CA ILE A 283 17.96 6.00 4.76
C ILE A 283 17.31 5.98 6.15
N TYR A 284 17.39 7.05 6.95
CA TYR A 284 16.87 7.12 8.32
C TYR A 284 15.39 7.54 8.31
N VAL A 285 14.54 6.72 7.67
CA VAL A 285 13.08 6.86 7.69
C VAL A 285 12.48 5.95 8.77
N GLY A 286 11.53 6.46 9.55
CA GLY A 286 10.81 5.67 10.54
C GLY A 286 11.72 5.10 11.63
N TYR A 287 11.57 3.82 11.97
CA TYR A 287 12.40 3.16 13.00
C TYR A 287 13.90 3.19 12.69
N ARG A 288 14.31 3.31 11.43
CA ARG A 288 15.73 3.49 11.07
C ARG A 288 16.30 4.78 11.66
N TYR A 289 15.49 5.82 11.80
CA TYR A 289 15.86 7.03 12.55
C TYR A 289 15.77 6.80 14.06
N PHE A 290 14.60 6.39 14.55
CA PHE A 290 14.32 6.34 15.99
C PHE A 290 15.25 5.38 16.75
N GLU A 291 15.62 4.25 16.16
CA GLU A 291 16.49 3.27 16.80
C GLU A 291 17.99 3.52 16.55
N THR A 292 18.33 4.54 15.75
CA THR A 292 19.73 4.84 15.39
C THR A 292 20.22 6.16 15.94
N VAL A 293 19.49 7.25 15.70
CA VAL A 293 19.96 8.59 16.02
C VAL A 293 19.95 8.80 17.53
N PRO A 294 21.05 9.27 18.15
CA PRO A 294 21.14 9.47 19.59
C PRO A 294 19.97 10.30 20.15
N GLY A 295 19.31 9.76 21.18
CA GLY A 295 18.17 10.41 21.85
C GLY A 295 16.82 10.29 21.11
N ALA A 296 16.80 9.83 19.85
CA ALA A 296 15.55 9.67 19.11
C ALA A 296 14.68 8.54 19.69
N LYS A 297 15.29 7.48 20.20
CA LYS A 297 14.61 6.31 20.78
C LYS A 297 13.60 6.69 21.87
N GLU A 298 13.93 7.68 22.70
CA GLU A 298 13.12 8.09 23.85
C GLU A 298 11.92 8.96 23.47
N LYS A 299 11.77 9.26 22.18
CA LYS A 299 10.68 10.03 21.59
C LYS A 299 9.58 9.14 21.00
N VAL A 300 9.60 7.84 21.29
CA VAL A 300 8.63 6.87 20.75
C VAL A 300 7.64 6.45 21.83
N ASN A 301 6.35 6.51 21.51
CA ASN A 301 5.28 5.92 22.32
C ASN A 301 5.15 4.42 22.03
N TYR A 302 5.02 4.05 20.75
CA TYR A 302 4.94 2.65 20.32
C TYR A 302 5.91 2.39 19.16
N PRO A 303 6.85 1.45 19.31
CA PRO A 303 7.86 1.19 18.29
C PRO A 303 7.30 0.40 17.10
N PHE A 304 8.00 0.46 15.97
CA PHE A 304 7.73 -0.39 14.81
C PHE A 304 7.67 -1.87 15.21
N GLY A 305 6.68 -2.59 14.67
CA GLY A 305 6.43 -3.99 14.97
C GLY A 305 5.71 -4.25 16.29
N TYR A 306 5.34 -3.24 17.09
CA TYR A 306 4.66 -3.43 18.37
C TYR A 306 3.17 -3.80 18.22
N GLY A 307 2.66 -4.63 19.13
CA GLY A 307 1.23 -4.93 19.27
C GLY A 307 0.99 -6.03 20.28
N LEU A 308 -0.04 -5.85 21.11
CA LEU A 308 -0.40 -6.77 22.19
C LEU A 308 -1.37 -7.87 21.74
N SER A 309 -1.52 -8.87 22.60
CA SER A 309 -2.46 -9.99 22.47
C SER A 309 -3.17 -10.22 23.81
N TYR A 310 -4.29 -10.95 23.81
CA TYR A 310 -4.93 -11.45 25.04
C TYR A 310 -4.22 -12.67 25.63
N THR A 311 -3.20 -13.19 24.96
CA THR A 311 -2.33 -14.25 25.48
C THR A 311 -0.88 -13.79 25.52
N THR A 312 0.00 -14.63 26.07
CA THR A 312 1.44 -14.40 26.11
C THR A 312 2.18 -15.44 25.29
N PHE A 313 3.34 -15.07 24.75
CA PHE A 313 4.18 -15.96 23.98
C PHE A 313 5.61 -15.97 24.53
N ALA A 314 6.20 -17.15 24.61
CA ALA A 314 7.63 -17.33 24.85
C ALA A 314 8.33 -17.66 23.53
N LEU A 315 9.38 -16.89 23.23
CA LEU A 315 10.27 -17.12 22.09
C LEU A 315 11.55 -17.79 22.60
N SER A 316 11.89 -18.96 22.06
CA SER A 316 13.18 -19.59 22.35
C SER A 316 14.34 -18.74 21.83
N LYS A 317 15.55 -18.98 22.34
CA LYS A 317 16.76 -18.36 21.80
C LYS A 317 16.84 -18.59 20.28
N PRO A 318 17.01 -17.53 19.48
CA PRO A 318 17.11 -17.66 18.04
C PRO A 318 18.46 -18.23 17.62
N VAL A 319 18.44 -19.04 16.57
CA VAL A 319 19.62 -19.66 15.97
C VAL A 319 19.71 -19.22 14.52
N ALA A 320 20.83 -18.59 14.17
CA ALA A 320 21.16 -18.25 12.79
C ALA A 320 22.21 -19.22 12.25
N VAL A 321 22.03 -19.67 11.01
CA VAL A 321 22.99 -20.50 10.28
C VAL A 321 23.20 -19.93 8.88
N LEU A 322 24.41 -20.08 8.35
CA LEU A 322 24.72 -19.77 6.95
C LEU A 322 24.72 -21.07 6.15
N GLU A 323 23.90 -21.11 5.12
CA GLU A 323 23.89 -22.16 4.10
C GLU A 323 24.18 -21.51 2.74
N GLU A 324 25.36 -21.79 2.20
CA GLU A 324 25.88 -21.15 0.97
C GLU A 324 25.89 -19.61 1.08
N GLU A 325 24.98 -18.91 0.37
CA GLU A 325 24.81 -17.46 0.40
C GLU A 325 23.51 -17.02 1.10
N THR A 326 22.86 -17.93 1.83
CA THR A 326 21.60 -17.69 2.54
C THR A 326 21.78 -17.81 4.04
N ILE A 327 21.29 -16.82 4.78
CA ILE A 327 21.16 -16.87 6.23
C ILE A 327 19.77 -17.40 6.57
N GLU A 328 19.70 -18.46 7.37
CA GLU A 328 18.46 -18.97 7.96
C GLU A 328 18.44 -18.65 9.45
N VAL A 329 17.39 -17.98 9.92
CA VAL A 329 17.15 -17.70 11.34
C VAL A 329 15.92 -18.49 11.80
N SER A 330 16.07 -19.28 12.85
CA SER A 330 14.98 -20.09 13.41
C SER A 330 14.84 -19.97 14.92
N LEU A 331 13.60 -20.06 15.39
CA LEU A 331 13.24 -20.17 16.81
C LEU A 331 11.91 -20.90 16.97
N THR A 332 11.57 -21.27 18.20
CA THR A 332 10.26 -21.83 18.55
C THR A 332 9.44 -20.77 19.31
N VAL A 333 8.20 -20.58 18.88
CA VAL A 333 7.21 -19.77 19.58
C VAL A 333 6.28 -20.70 20.35
N THR A 334 6.07 -20.44 21.63
CA THR A 334 5.11 -21.17 22.47
C THR A 334 4.07 -20.22 23.01
N ASN A 335 2.79 -20.53 22.85
CA ASN A 335 1.72 -19.80 23.53
C ASN A 335 1.72 -20.19 25.01
N THR A 336 2.10 -19.27 25.90
CA THR A 336 2.23 -19.51 27.34
C THR A 336 1.04 -19.00 28.15
N GLY A 337 0.09 -18.31 27.52
CA GLY A 337 -1.10 -17.81 28.20
C GLY A 337 -2.27 -18.79 28.18
N ALA A 338 -3.46 -18.27 28.52
CA ALA A 338 -4.65 -19.08 28.77
C ALA A 338 -5.62 -19.18 27.59
N VAL A 339 -5.42 -18.40 26.53
CA VAL A 339 -6.29 -18.36 25.35
C VAL A 339 -5.50 -18.55 24.07
N ALA A 340 -6.16 -19.03 23.02
CA ALA A 340 -5.52 -19.19 21.71
C ALA A 340 -5.12 -17.83 21.12
N GLY A 341 -4.02 -17.78 20.38
CA GLY A 341 -3.55 -16.53 19.76
C GLY A 341 -2.51 -16.78 18.68
N LYS A 342 -2.16 -15.71 17.96
CA LYS A 342 -1.07 -15.70 16.97
C LYS A 342 0.00 -14.71 17.40
N GLU A 343 1.24 -14.99 17.02
CA GLU A 343 2.38 -14.11 17.24
C GLU A 343 3.14 -13.87 15.92
N VAL A 344 3.77 -12.70 15.81
CA VAL A 344 4.63 -12.35 14.69
C VAL A 344 6.08 -12.37 15.14
N VAL A 345 6.88 -13.20 14.49
CA VAL A 345 8.34 -13.20 14.64
C VAL A 345 8.95 -12.30 13.58
N GLN A 346 9.79 -11.37 14.01
CA GLN A 346 10.44 -10.36 13.19
C GLN A 346 11.96 -10.56 13.28
N ILE A 347 12.63 -10.62 12.13
CA ILE A 347 14.07 -10.83 12.03
C ILE A 347 14.74 -9.55 11.54
N TYR A 348 15.72 -9.09 12.30
CA TYR A 348 16.51 -7.91 12.01
C TYR A 348 17.99 -8.27 11.90
N PHE A 349 18.73 -7.49 11.14
CA PHE A 349 20.19 -7.50 11.20
C PHE A 349 20.74 -6.13 11.61
N SER A 350 21.94 -6.13 12.19
CA SER A 350 22.75 -4.94 12.46
C SER A 350 24.04 -5.05 11.68
N ALA A 351 24.27 -4.11 10.77
CA ALA A 351 25.49 -4.02 9.97
C ALA A 351 26.57 -3.18 10.68
N PRO A 352 27.87 -3.42 10.40
CA PRO A 352 28.93 -2.52 10.84
C PRO A 352 28.71 -1.13 10.22
N GLN A 353 28.94 -0.08 11.01
CA GLN A 353 28.72 1.32 10.57
C GLN A 353 29.52 1.64 9.29
N GLY A 354 30.75 1.15 9.19
CA GLY A 354 31.60 1.35 8.01
C GLY A 354 31.82 2.83 7.68
N ARG A 355 32.08 3.11 6.41
CA ARG A 355 32.23 4.45 5.82
C ARG A 355 30.89 5.02 5.37
N LEU A 356 29.91 4.16 5.08
CA LEU A 356 28.60 4.59 4.61
C LEU A 356 27.68 5.04 5.75
N GLY A 357 27.87 4.56 6.99
CA GLY A 357 26.92 4.71 8.08
C GLY A 357 25.68 3.83 7.87
N LYS A 358 25.15 3.25 8.95
CA LYS A 358 24.04 2.28 8.88
C LYS A 358 22.99 2.58 9.95
N SER A 359 21.75 2.23 9.67
CA SER A 359 20.75 2.07 10.72
C SER A 359 21.21 1.01 11.73
N THR A 360 20.92 1.19 13.02
CA THR A 360 21.27 0.23 14.08
C THR A 360 20.73 -1.17 13.78
N ILE A 361 19.49 -1.24 13.30
CA ILE A 361 18.81 -2.46 12.87
C ILE A 361 18.04 -2.22 11.58
N SER A 362 17.89 -3.26 10.77
CA SER A 362 17.03 -3.29 9.58
C SER A 362 16.28 -4.62 9.51
N LEU A 363 14.97 -4.56 9.28
CA LEU A 363 14.11 -5.73 9.09
C LEU A 363 14.54 -6.47 7.80
N VAL A 364 14.69 -7.78 7.89
CA VAL A 364 15.11 -8.62 6.75
C VAL A 364 14.16 -9.78 6.49
N GLY A 365 13.30 -10.11 7.44
CA GLY A 365 12.23 -11.07 7.25
C GLY A 365 11.30 -11.17 8.45
N PHE A 366 10.17 -11.82 8.26
CA PHE A 366 9.18 -12.02 9.31
C PHE A 366 8.29 -13.22 8.98
N GLN A 367 7.64 -13.77 9.99
CA GLN A 367 6.65 -14.82 9.83
C GLN A 367 5.63 -14.77 10.98
N LYS A 368 4.34 -14.86 10.65
CA LYS A 368 3.26 -15.02 11.62
C LYS A 368 3.03 -16.51 11.91
N THR A 369 2.78 -16.84 13.18
CA THR A 369 2.39 -18.20 13.56
C THR A 369 0.99 -18.53 13.02
N LYS A 370 0.68 -19.82 12.95
CA LYS A 370 -0.72 -20.27 12.95
C LYS A 370 -1.39 -19.88 14.27
N LEU A 371 -2.70 -20.08 14.38
CA LEU A 371 -3.39 -19.94 15.66
C LEU A 371 -2.91 -21.04 16.63
N LEU A 372 -2.20 -20.65 17.68
CA LEU A 372 -1.65 -21.57 18.68
C LEU A 372 -2.61 -21.68 19.86
N ALA A 373 -3.02 -22.89 20.21
CA ALA A 373 -3.72 -23.16 21.46
C ALA A 373 -2.79 -22.91 22.68
N PRO A 374 -3.33 -22.73 23.90
CA PRO A 374 -2.52 -22.67 25.12
C PRO A 374 -1.55 -23.86 25.24
N GLY A 375 -0.26 -23.58 25.44
CA GLY A 375 0.82 -24.57 25.50
C GLY A 375 1.29 -25.11 24.15
N GLU A 376 0.62 -24.77 23.04
CA GLU A 376 1.04 -25.19 21.71
C GLU A 376 2.27 -24.40 21.24
N THR A 377 3.12 -25.06 20.46
CA THR A 377 4.36 -24.49 19.93
C THR A 377 4.40 -24.55 18.41
N GLN A 378 5.11 -23.62 17.79
CA GLN A 378 5.47 -23.67 16.37
C GLN A 378 6.92 -23.25 16.18
N LYS A 379 7.69 -24.04 15.42
CA LYS A 379 8.99 -23.62 14.89
C LYS A 379 8.77 -22.63 13.75
N ILE A 380 9.45 -21.49 13.83
CA ILE A 380 9.51 -20.44 12.82
C ILE A 380 10.89 -20.46 12.18
N THR A 381 10.96 -20.25 10.87
CA THR A 381 12.19 -20.29 10.10
C THR A 381 12.08 -19.29 8.96
N VAL A 382 12.98 -18.31 8.97
CA VAL A 382 12.99 -17.19 8.02
C VAL A 382 14.38 -17.13 7.38
N SER A 383 14.41 -17.08 6.05
CA SER A 383 15.65 -17.11 5.28
C SER A 383 15.77 -15.89 4.37
N PHE A 384 16.98 -15.40 4.20
CA PHE A 384 17.31 -14.25 3.35
C PHE A 384 18.73 -14.35 2.80
N GLY A 385 19.00 -13.71 1.67
CA GLY A 385 20.32 -13.73 1.05
C GLY A 385 21.30 -12.83 1.82
N VAL A 386 22.58 -13.21 1.85
CA VAL A 386 23.65 -12.35 2.40
C VAL A 386 23.68 -10.99 1.70
N SER A 387 23.35 -10.95 0.41
CA SER A 387 23.24 -9.72 -0.39
C SER A 387 22.10 -8.80 0.01
N ASP A 388 21.07 -9.29 0.72
CA ASP A 388 19.95 -8.47 1.21
C ASP A 388 20.40 -7.48 2.31
N MET A 389 21.56 -7.72 2.93
CA MET A 389 22.18 -6.84 3.93
C MET A 389 23.03 -5.70 3.34
N ALA A 390 23.18 -5.66 2.02
CA ALA A 390 24.07 -4.70 1.36
C ALA A 390 23.52 -3.27 1.37
N SER A 391 24.43 -2.29 1.45
CA SER A 391 24.12 -0.86 1.30
C SER A 391 24.61 -0.35 -0.05
N TYR A 392 23.90 0.62 -0.62
CA TYR A 392 24.27 1.24 -1.88
C TYR A 392 25.25 2.40 -1.66
N ASP A 393 26.41 2.34 -2.32
CA ASP A 393 27.41 3.41 -2.28
C ASP A 393 27.25 4.36 -3.46
N ASP A 394 26.61 5.50 -3.21
CA ASP A 394 26.35 6.55 -4.20
C ASP A 394 27.46 7.63 -4.27
N LEU A 395 28.45 7.57 -3.39
CA LEU A 395 29.55 8.54 -3.31
C LEU A 395 30.93 7.93 -3.62
N GLY A 396 31.01 6.61 -3.80
CA GLY A 396 32.27 5.90 -4.05
C GLY A 396 33.19 5.87 -2.83
N LYS A 397 32.61 5.85 -1.61
CA LYS A 397 33.40 5.69 -0.36
C LYS A 397 34.05 4.31 -0.26
N CYS A 398 33.44 3.31 -0.89
CA CYS A 398 33.93 1.95 -1.07
C CYS A 398 34.04 1.63 -2.58
N GLN A 399 32.91 1.62 -3.29
CA GLN A 399 32.81 1.31 -4.72
C GLN A 399 31.60 2.05 -5.30
N MET A 400 31.85 3.02 -6.18
CA MET A 400 30.80 3.87 -6.76
C MET A 400 29.73 3.03 -7.48
N SER A 401 28.48 3.36 -7.21
CA SER A 401 27.29 2.77 -7.83
C SER A 401 27.19 1.26 -7.62
N ALA A 402 27.52 0.77 -6.43
CA ALA A 402 27.44 -0.64 -6.09
C ALA A 402 26.72 -0.89 -4.78
N TYR A 403 26.03 -2.03 -4.69
CA TYR A 403 25.65 -2.61 -3.42
C TYR A 403 26.86 -3.32 -2.81
N VAL A 404 27.20 -2.97 -1.58
CA VAL A 404 28.38 -3.47 -0.87
C VAL A 404 28.06 -3.93 0.54
N LEU A 405 28.80 -4.93 1.00
CA LEU A 405 28.94 -5.29 2.40
C LEU A 405 30.29 -4.76 2.89
N GLU A 406 30.31 -3.93 3.92
CA GLU A 406 31.55 -3.34 4.44
C GLU A 406 32.16 -4.24 5.51
N GLN A 407 33.49 -4.13 5.71
CA GLN A 407 34.22 -4.89 6.71
C GLN A 407 33.55 -4.84 8.09
N GLY A 408 33.48 -5.99 8.77
CA GLY A 408 33.03 -6.09 10.15
C GLY A 408 32.00 -7.19 10.38
N GLU A 409 31.38 -7.15 11.55
CA GLU A 409 30.42 -8.14 12.00
C GLU A 409 28.98 -7.71 11.70
N TYR A 410 28.26 -8.58 11.01
CA TYR A 410 26.82 -8.53 10.82
C TYR A 410 26.16 -9.42 11.87
N ARG A 411 25.31 -8.83 12.70
CA ARG A 411 24.63 -9.49 13.82
C ARG A 411 23.15 -9.69 13.48
N PHE A 412 22.57 -10.78 13.96
CA PHE A 412 21.18 -11.13 13.68
C PHE A 412 20.35 -11.15 14.97
N PHE A 413 19.11 -10.69 14.86
CA PHE A 413 18.20 -10.53 15.98
C PHE A 413 16.82 -11.06 15.61
N ALA A 414 16.15 -11.70 16.56
CA ALA A 414 14.77 -12.12 16.41
C ALA A 414 13.93 -11.69 17.61
N GLY A 415 12.69 -11.30 17.37
CA GLY A 415 11.77 -10.91 18.42
C GLY A 415 10.38 -10.59 17.89
N ASN A 416 9.61 -9.82 18.65
CA ASN A 416 8.20 -9.53 18.32
C ASN A 416 7.93 -8.03 18.06
N ASN A 417 8.95 -7.17 18.17
CA ASN A 417 8.99 -5.78 17.73
C ASN A 417 10.45 -5.30 17.68
N CYS A 418 10.74 -4.12 17.12
CA CYS A 418 12.11 -3.65 16.93
C CYS A 418 12.90 -3.35 18.22
N ARG A 419 12.25 -3.37 19.40
CA ARG A 419 12.88 -3.14 20.71
C ARG A 419 12.93 -4.36 21.63
N ASP A 420 12.13 -5.38 21.36
CA ASP A 420 12.11 -6.64 22.11
C ASP A 420 12.75 -7.73 21.26
N LEU A 421 14.08 -7.72 21.23
CA LEU A 421 14.90 -8.53 20.34
C LEU A 421 15.92 -9.36 21.13
N GLN A 422 16.08 -10.63 20.72
CA GLN A 422 17.16 -11.51 21.17
C GLN A 422 18.20 -11.66 20.07
N GLU A 423 19.48 -11.49 20.42
CA GLU A 423 20.60 -11.68 19.49
C GLU A 423 20.89 -13.18 19.27
N CYS A 424 21.20 -13.55 18.03
CA CYS A 424 21.70 -14.87 17.69
C CYS A 424 23.19 -15.01 18.06
N ASP A 425 23.64 -16.22 18.39
CA ASP A 425 25.07 -16.45 18.67
C ASP A 425 25.93 -16.31 17.41
N TYR A 426 25.40 -16.73 16.24
CA TYR A 426 26.10 -16.64 14.97
C TYR A 426 26.16 -15.19 14.47
N ARG A 427 27.33 -14.82 13.94
CA ARG A 427 27.61 -13.55 13.29
C ARG A 427 28.19 -13.83 11.91
N TYR A 428 27.79 -13.06 10.92
CA TYR A 428 28.41 -13.10 9.59
C TYR A 428 29.53 -12.05 9.55
N THR A 429 30.76 -12.45 9.26
CA THR A 429 31.92 -11.56 9.29
C THR A 429 32.45 -11.35 7.88
N VAL A 430 32.52 -10.09 7.46
CA VAL A 430 33.28 -9.68 6.25
C VAL A 430 34.68 -9.30 6.69
N THR A 431 35.68 -10.00 6.17
CA THR A 431 37.10 -9.80 6.57
C THR A 431 37.84 -8.83 5.66
N GLU A 432 37.44 -8.77 4.40
CA GLU A 432 37.87 -7.80 3.41
C GLU A 432 37.37 -6.41 3.76
N ASP A 433 38.00 -5.36 3.20
CA ASP A 433 37.58 -3.96 3.40
C ASP A 433 36.10 -3.74 3.00
N PHE A 434 35.68 -4.38 1.91
CA PHE A 434 34.29 -4.53 1.51
C PHE A 434 34.15 -5.66 0.47
N VAL A 435 32.92 -6.14 0.28
CA VAL A 435 32.52 -7.09 -0.76
C VAL A 435 31.45 -6.45 -1.62
N VAL A 436 31.65 -6.44 -2.94
CA VAL A 436 30.64 -5.98 -3.90
C VAL A 436 29.63 -7.11 -4.14
N THR A 437 28.39 -6.93 -3.72
CA THR A 437 27.31 -7.90 -3.97
C THR A 437 26.66 -7.66 -5.32
N GLN A 438 26.65 -6.40 -5.79
CA GLN A 438 26.15 -6.04 -7.11
C GLN A 438 26.75 -4.71 -7.59
N GLN A 439 27.41 -4.72 -8.74
CA GLN A 439 27.84 -3.49 -9.42
C GLN A 439 26.73 -2.98 -10.34
N LEU A 440 26.38 -1.70 -10.21
CA LEU A 440 25.36 -1.00 -11.00
C LEU A 440 25.96 0.26 -11.64
N GLN A 441 25.09 1.17 -12.09
CA GLN A 441 25.43 2.47 -12.65
C GLN A 441 24.70 3.56 -11.87
N GLN A 442 25.31 4.73 -11.82
CA GLN A 442 24.66 5.92 -11.29
C GLN A 442 23.41 6.23 -12.11
N ARG A 443 22.25 6.29 -11.44
CA ARG A 443 20.96 6.61 -12.05
C ARG A 443 20.12 7.46 -11.12
N CYS A 444 19.36 8.40 -11.68
CA CYS A 444 18.47 9.27 -10.92
C CYS A 444 19.18 10.04 -9.79
N ALA A 445 20.48 10.32 -9.93
CA ALA A 445 21.27 11.00 -8.91
C ALA A 445 20.75 12.43 -8.63
N PRO A 446 20.90 12.93 -7.39
CA PRO A 446 20.35 14.23 -6.99
C PRO A 446 21.01 15.39 -7.72
N ASN A 447 20.19 16.35 -8.15
CA ASN A 447 20.66 17.61 -8.73
C ASN A 447 20.70 18.76 -7.72
N LEU A 448 19.71 18.83 -6.82
CA LEU A 448 19.52 19.96 -5.90
C LEU A 448 19.65 19.59 -4.42
N LEU A 449 19.54 18.31 -4.05
CA LEU A 449 19.74 17.86 -2.68
C LEU A 449 21.21 18.05 -2.29
N ASN A 450 21.48 18.92 -1.33
CA ASN A 450 22.84 19.37 -1.01
C ASN A 450 23.45 18.72 0.25
N LYS A 451 22.67 17.97 1.01
CA LYS A 451 23.14 17.29 2.23
C LYS A 451 22.26 16.09 2.54
N ARG A 452 22.77 15.20 3.40
CA ARG A 452 22.01 14.08 4.00
C ARG A 452 22.46 13.77 5.41
N MET A 453 21.56 13.19 6.20
CA MET A 453 21.77 12.81 7.59
C MET A 453 22.73 11.62 7.69
N LEU A 454 23.52 11.58 8.76
CA LEU A 454 24.37 10.48 9.19
C LEU A 454 23.77 9.79 10.42
N SER A 455 24.30 8.62 10.80
CA SER A 455 23.76 7.80 11.89
C SER A 455 23.82 8.47 13.26
N ASP A 456 24.66 9.49 13.45
CA ASP A 456 24.74 10.30 14.66
C ASP A 456 23.79 11.51 14.65
N GLY A 457 23.01 11.71 13.59
CA GLY A 457 22.11 12.84 13.38
C GLY A 457 22.78 14.10 12.80
N SER A 458 24.09 14.08 12.58
CA SER A 458 24.79 15.13 11.82
C SER A 458 24.52 15.01 10.31
N PHE A 459 25.03 15.94 9.50
CA PHE A 459 24.81 15.95 8.05
C PHE A 459 26.13 15.96 7.28
N GLU A 460 26.20 15.19 6.20
CA GLU A 460 27.26 15.30 5.19
C GLU A 460 26.77 16.02 3.94
N THR A 461 27.67 16.71 3.24
CA THR A 461 27.36 17.40 1.98
C THR A 461 27.27 16.42 0.81
N LEU A 462 26.30 16.63 -0.07
CA LEU A 462 26.13 15.86 -1.31
C LEU A 462 26.57 16.67 -2.53
N PRO A 463 27.26 16.04 -3.50
CA PRO A 463 27.54 16.67 -4.78
C PRO A 463 26.25 16.80 -5.62
N ALA A 464 26.17 17.86 -6.40
CA ALA A 464 25.11 18.06 -7.39
C ALA A 464 25.49 17.36 -8.69
N PHE A 465 24.62 16.46 -9.18
CA PHE A 465 24.79 15.78 -10.46
C PHE A 465 23.97 16.46 -11.55
N PRO A 466 24.43 16.48 -12.81
CA PRO A 466 23.66 17.04 -13.92
C PRO A 466 22.38 16.24 -14.16
N VAL A 467 21.30 16.93 -14.54
CA VAL A 467 20.07 16.27 -15.01
C VAL A 467 20.33 15.72 -16.40
N LEU A 468 20.36 14.40 -16.53
CA LEU A 468 20.54 13.74 -17.82
C LEU A 468 19.21 13.67 -18.56
N HIS A 469 19.14 14.31 -19.72
CA HIS A 469 18.04 14.15 -20.65
C HIS A 469 18.38 13.05 -21.65
N HIS A 470 17.45 12.12 -21.87
CA HIS A 470 17.65 11.08 -22.86
C HIS A 470 17.62 11.66 -24.28
N THR A 471 18.66 11.39 -25.07
CA THR A 471 18.71 11.71 -26.49
C THR A 471 18.13 10.58 -27.32
N VAL A 472 17.50 10.91 -28.45
CA VAL A 472 16.96 9.93 -29.39
C VAL A 472 18.08 9.01 -29.88
N VAL A 473 18.02 7.73 -29.52
CA VAL A 473 18.94 6.71 -30.06
C VAL A 473 18.30 6.14 -31.33
N PRO A 474 19.00 6.14 -32.48
CA PRO A 474 18.46 5.56 -33.70
C PRO A 474 18.07 4.10 -33.50
N THR A 475 16.83 3.76 -33.83
CA THR A 475 16.36 2.38 -33.79
C THR A 475 16.97 1.60 -34.95
N GLN A 476 17.45 0.37 -34.70
CA GLN A 476 18.04 -0.48 -35.76
C GLN A 476 16.99 -0.93 -36.80
N ASN A 477 15.70 -0.68 -36.55
CA ASN A 477 14.58 -1.11 -37.38
C ASN A 477 14.03 0.06 -38.20
N THR A 478 14.47 0.17 -39.46
CA THR A 478 13.96 1.14 -40.45
C THR A 478 12.79 0.60 -41.26
N ALA A 479 12.22 -0.54 -40.86
CA ALA A 479 11.17 -1.21 -41.62
C ALA A 479 9.88 -0.38 -41.63
N ARG A 480 9.42 -0.03 -42.84
CA ARG A 480 8.08 0.54 -43.06
C ARG A 480 7.02 -0.50 -42.74
N ALA A 481 5.82 -0.05 -42.36
CA ALA A 481 4.67 -0.92 -42.16
C ALA A 481 4.48 -1.87 -43.37
N LEU A 482 4.38 -3.17 -43.10
CA LEU A 482 4.06 -4.19 -44.11
C LEU A 482 2.59 -4.02 -44.51
N SER A 483 2.36 -3.58 -45.74
CA SER A 483 1.01 -3.58 -46.33
C SER A 483 0.64 -5.00 -46.73
N LEU A 484 -0.20 -5.65 -45.92
CA LEU A 484 -0.78 -6.95 -46.24
C LEU A 484 -2.20 -6.75 -46.79
N GLU A 485 -2.52 -7.40 -47.92
CA GLU A 485 -3.87 -7.39 -48.50
C GLU A 485 -4.95 -7.89 -47.52
N LYS A 486 -4.58 -8.80 -46.61
CA LYS A 486 -5.42 -9.29 -45.51
C LYS A 486 -4.61 -9.35 -44.21
N PRO A 487 -4.72 -8.35 -43.31
CA PRO A 487 -4.03 -8.38 -42.02
C PRO A 487 -4.56 -9.51 -41.15
N LEU A 488 -3.68 -10.12 -40.33
CA LEU A 488 -4.07 -11.16 -39.39
C LEU A 488 -4.44 -10.54 -38.03
N PRO A 489 -5.51 -11.02 -37.36
CA PRO A 489 -5.92 -10.49 -36.06
C PRO A 489 -4.97 -10.90 -34.94
N LEU A 490 -5.01 -10.20 -33.79
CA LEU A 490 -4.20 -10.53 -32.61
C LEU A 490 -4.41 -11.97 -32.13
N SER A 491 -5.58 -12.55 -32.40
CA SER A 491 -5.86 -13.97 -32.09
C SER A 491 -4.96 -14.94 -32.88
N ALA A 492 -4.36 -14.52 -33.99
CA ALA A 492 -3.33 -15.30 -34.69
C ALA A 492 -2.03 -15.41 -33.86
N VAL A 493 -1.68 -14.36 -33.11
CA VAL A 493 -0.54 -14.37 -32.18
C VAL A 493 -0.84 -15.29 -31.01
N ALA A 494 -2.01 -15.13 -30.38
CA ALA A 494 -2.44 -16.01 -29.28
C ALA A 494 -2.53 -17.50 -29.67
N GLN A 495 -2.72 -17.81 -30.96
CA GLN A 495 -2.76 -19.17 -31.50
C GLN A 495 -1.38 -19.69 -32.00
N GLY A 496 -0.30 -18.91 -31.85
CA GLY A 496 1.03 -19.27 -32.32
C GLY A 496 1.19 -19.26 -33.85
N LYS A 497 0.23 -18.67 -34.60
CA LYS A 497 0.27 -18.60 -36.07
C LYS A 497 1.07 -17.42 -36.61
N LEU A 498 1.28 -16.40 -35.78
CA LEU A 498 2.03 -15.19 -36.11
C LEU A 498 2.85 -14.78 -34.88
N THR A 499 4.12 -14.44 -35.06
CA THR A 499 4.94 -13.86 -33.99
C THR A 499 4.48 -12.44 -33.71
N LEU A 500 4.59 -11.98 -32.46
CA LEU A 500 4.19 -10.61 -32.09
C LEU A 500 4.93 -9.53 -32.91
N ASP A 501 6.23 -9.69 -33.16
CA ASP A 501 7.01 -8.73 -33.96
C ASP A 501 6.43 -8.58 -35.38
N LYS A 502 6.10 -9.69 -36.04
CA LYS A 502 5.43 -9.67 -37.36
C LYS A 502 4.01 -9.08 -37.30
N PHE A 503 3.30 -9.27 -36.18
CA PHE A 503 1.99 -8.64 -35.97
C PHE A 503 2.10 -7.12 -35.82
N ILE A 504 3.17 -6.59 -35.23
CA ILE A 504 3.37 -5.15 -35.09
C ILE A 504 3.71 -4.51 -36.45
N LEU A 505 4.46 -5.21 -37.31
CA LEU A 505 4.81 -4.70 -38.64
C LEU A 505 3.59 -4.38 -39.55
N GLN A 506 2.43 -4.99 -39.31
CA GLN A 506 1.19 -4.71 -40.07
C GLN A 506 0.37 -3.52 -39.51
N MET A 507 0.84 -2.88 -38.42
CA MET A 507 0.20 -1.69 -37.81
C MET A 507 0.60 -0.41 -38.55
N THR A 508 -0.34 0.50 -38.77
CA THR A 508 -0.01 1.85 -39.29
C THR A 508 0.60 2.72 -38.21
N ASP A 509 1.28 3.82 -38.56
CA ASP A 509 1.80 4.77 -37.57
C ASP A 509 0.68 5.32 -36.68
N GLN A 510 -0.50 5.58 -37.26
CA GLN A 510 -1.67 6.05 -36.52
C GLN A 510 -2.20 5.00 -35.51
N GLU A 511 -2.16 3.72 -35.85
CA GLU A 511 -2.53 2.66 -34.91
C GLU A 511 -1.49 2.50 -33.79
N LEU A 512 -0.19 2.67 -34.10
CA LEU A 512 0.85 2.68 -33.08
C LEU A 512 0.68 3.87 -32.11
N ILE A 513 0.42 5.06 -32.63
CA ILE A 513 0.10 6.27 -31.86
C ILE A 513 -1.13 6.07 -30.99
N GLN A 514 -2.19 5.45 -31.53
CA GLN A 514 -3.40 5.13 -30.78
C GLN A 514 -3.11 4.15 -29.64
N MET A 515 -2.27 3.15 -29.85
CA MET A 515 -1.96 2.14 -28.83
C MET A 515 -1.20 2.70 -27.63
N VAL A 516 -0.33 3.71 -27.82
CA VAL A 516 0.39 4.39 -26.72
C VAL A 516 -0.43 5.50 -26.04
N SER A 517 -1.74 5.53 -26.32
CA SER A 517 -2.69 6.53 -25.83
C SER A 517 -3.83 5.84 -25.10
N GLY A 518 -4.17 6.34 -23.90
CA GLY A 518 -5.39 5.91 -23.22
C GLY A 518 -6.64 6.17 -24.06
N ILE A 519 -7.66 5.32 -23.89
CA ILE A 519 -8.96 5.45 -24.56
C ILE A 519 -10.06 5.77 -23.56
N PRO A 520 -11.14 6.46 -23.99
CA PRO A 520 -12.27 6.78 -23.13
C PRO A 520 -12.88 5.55 -22.46
N THR A 521 -13.45 5.78 -21.29
CA THR A 521 -14.18 4.82 -20.47
C THR A 521 -15.24 4.07 -21.27
N ARG A 522 -15.36 2.76 -21.03
CA ARG A 522 -16.44 1.90 -21.53
C ARG A 522 -16.95 1.01 -20.40
N GLY A 523 -18.20 0.58 -20.49
CA GLY A 523 -18.79 -0.37 -19.55
C GLY A 523 -18.83 0.18 -18.12
N LEU A 524 -18.37 -0.62 -17.15
CA LEU A 524 -18.47 -0.35 -15.71
C LEU A 524 -17.25 0.39 -15.12
N SER A 525 -16.20 0.60 -15.92
CA SER A 525 -14.97 1.29 -15.53
C SER A 525 -15.24 2.70 -14.99
N ASN A 526 -14.62 3.07 -13.87
CA ASN A 526 -14.64 4.45 -13.37
C ASN A 526 -13.52 5.32 -13.96
N THR A 527 -12.51 4.69 -14.59
CA THR A 527 -11.33 5.33 -15.16
C THR A 527 -11.31 5.15 -16.69
N ALA A 528 -10.14 5.15 -17.31
CA ALA A 528 -9.94 4.94 -18.75
C ALA A 528 -9.47 3.50 -19.05
N GLY A 529 -9.22 3.22 -20.32
CA GLY A 529 -8.66 1.94 -20.77
C GLY A 529 -7.58 2.11 -21.84
N TRP A 530 -7.25 1.03 -22.53
CA TRP A 530 -6.33 1.05 -23.67
C TRP A 530 -6.63 -0.05 -24.68
N GLY A 531 -5.91 -0.04 -25.81
CA GLY A 531 -6.12 -0.97 -26.92
C GLY A 531 -7.24 -0.53 -27.88
N GLY A 532 -8.04 -1.48 -28.35
CA GLY A 532 -9.25 -1.20 -29.13
C GLY A 532 -9.06 -0.97 -30.63
N ILE A 533 -8.05 -1.57 -31.26
CA ILE A 533 -7.86 -1.53 -32.72
C ILE A 533 -8.73 -2.59 -33.40
N HIS A 534 -9.90 -2.18 -33.89
CA HIS A 534 -10.88 -3.08 -34.51
C HIS A 534 -10.32 -3.84 -35.73
N ARG A 535 -9.58 -3.16 -36.62
CA ARG A 535 -9.01 -3.75 -37.85
C ARG A 535 -8.13 -4.98 -37.56
N LEU A 536 -7.42 -4.96 -36.44
CA LEU A 536 -6.49 -6.01 -36.03
C LEU A 536 -7.05 -6.89 -34.91
N GLY A 537 -8.32 -6.71 -34.53
CA GLY A 537 -8.96 -7.47 -33.47
C GLY A 537 -8.34 -7.28 -32.09
N ILE A 538 -7.68 -6.15 -31.83
CA ILE A 538 -7.15 -5.82 -30.49
C ILE A 538 -8.32 -5.36 -29.62
N PRO A 539 -8.60 -6.02 -28.48
CA PRO A 539 -9.70 -5.62 -27.60
C PRO A 539 -9.44 -4.26 -26.96
N ALA A 540 -10.50 -3.53 -26.62
CA ALA A 540 -10.43 -2.39 -25.73
C ALA A 540 -10.54 -2.90 -24.29
N VAL A 541 -9.48 -2.74 -23.50
CA VAL A 541 -9.40 -3.24 -22.13
C VAL A 541 -9.50 -2.08 -21.16
N MET A 542 -10.35 -2.23 -20.14
CA MET A 542 -10.66 -1.15 -19.20
C MET A 542 -9.97 -1.35 -17.86
N THR A 543 -9.73 -0.23 -17.16
CA THR A 543 -9.15 -0.25 -15.81
C THR A 543 -10.19 0.12 -14.76
N ALA A 544 -9.85 -0.11 -13.49
CA ALA A 544 -10.62 0.44 -12.39
C ALA A 544 -9.68 0.80 -11.24
N ASP A 545 -9.99 1.89 -10.57
CA ASP A 545 -9.53 2.11 -9.20
C ASP A 545 -10.18 1.08 -8.26
N GLY A 546 -9.92 1.04 -6.95
CA GLY A 546 -8.80 1.62 -6.23
C GLY A 546 -8.25 0.63 -5.19
N PRO A 547 -7.22 1.01 -4.42
CA PRO A 547 -6.54 0.07 -3.53
C PRO A 547 -7.39 -0.58 -2.44
N ALA A 548 -8.46 0.09 -1.98
CA ALA A 548 -9.39 -0.43 -0.97
C ALA A 548 -10.55 -1.24 -1.57
N GLY A 549 -10.60 -1.47 -2.89
CA GLY A 549 -11.68 -2.23 -3.55
C GLY A 549 -11.90 -1.80 -4.99
N VAL A 550 -12.51 -2.67 -5.80
CA VAL A 550 -12.81 -2.35 -7.20
C VAL A 550 -13.83 -1.21 -7.23
N ARG A 551 -13.49 -0.09 -7.84
CA ARG A 551 -14.34 1.09 -7.96
C ARG A 551 -14.98 1.09 -9.33
N LEU A 552 -16.30 1.04 -9.35
CA LEU A 552 -17.07 1.13 -10.59
C LEU A 552 -17.56 2.56 -10.80
N HIS A 553 -17.98 2.87 -12.03
CA HIS A 553 -18.53 4.18 -12.35
C HIS A 553 -19.75 4.49 -11.46
N PRO A 554 -19.79 5.62 -10.73
CA PRO A 554 -20.84 5.87 -9.72
C PRO A 554 -22.27 5.75 -10.25
N GLY A 555 -22.49 6.15 -11.52
CA GLY A 555 -23.80 6.07 -12.17
C GLY A 555 -24.31 4.66 -12.49
N VAL A 556 -23.53 3.59 -12.25
CA VAL A 556 -23.99 2.21 -12.52
C VAL A 556 -24.73 1.57 -11.35
N GLY A 557 -24.60 2.11 -10.13
CA GLY A 557 -25.31 1.61 -8.95
C GLY A 557 -24.92 0.18 -8.52
N ILE A 558 -23.76 -0.30 -8.93
CA ILE A 558 -23.26 -1.65 -8.65
C ILE A 558 -22.27 -1.58 -7.47
N PRO A 559 -22.64 -2.06 -6.27
CA PRO A 559 -21.73 -2.01 -5.13
C PRO A 559 -20.62 -3.06 -5.21
N THR A 560 -19.47 -2.79 -4.63
CA THR A 560 -18.29 -3.67 -4.60
C THR A 560 -17.79 -3.90 -3.18
N THR A 561 -16.87 -4.84 -2.98
CA THR A 561 -16.34 -5.09 -1.63
C THR A 561 -15.39 -3.96 -1.22
N ALA A 562 -15.68 -3.31 -0.09
CA ALA A 562 -14.74 -2.39 0.56
C ALA A 562 -13.84 -3.17 1.52
N TRP A 563 -12.58 -3.32 1.14
CA TRP A 563 -11.52 -3.96 1.92
C TRP A 563 -10.92 -2.99 2.93
N PRO A 564 -10.25 -3.51 3.99
CA PRO A 564 -9.44 -2.66 4.85
C PRO A 564 -8.38 -1.88 4.08
N CYS A 565 -7.99 -0.73 4.63
CA CYS A 565 -6.93 0.09 4.07
C CYS A 565 -5.57 -0.66 4.06
N ALA A 566 -4.65 -0.27 3.18
CA ALA A 566 -3.40 -0.99 2.99
C ALA A 566 -2.54 -1.01 4.26
N THR A 567 -2.56 0.07 5.05
CA THR A 567 -1.86 0.14 6.34
C THR A 567 -2.35 -0.94 7.31
N LEU A 568 -3.67 -1.15 7.42
CA LEU A 568 -4.23 -2.22 8.25
C LEU A 568 -3.84 -3.59 7.70
N ILE A 569 -3.94 -3.79 6.37
CA ILE A 569 -3.55 -5.06 5.75
C ILE A 569 -2.09 -5.37 6.09
N ALA A 570 -1.18 -4.40 6.02
CA ALA A 570 0.22 -4.59 6.40
C ALA A 570 0.38 -4.90 7.91
N CYS A 571 -0.43 -4.29 8.77
CA CYS A 571 -0.45 -4.59 10.21
C CYS A 571 -0.83 -6.03 10.54
N THR A 572 -1.36 -6.80 9.58
CA THR A 572 -1.54 -8.26 9.78
C THR A 572 -0.21 -9.01 9.88
N TRP A 573 0.87 -8.49 9.27
CA TRP A 573 2.15 -9.19 9.06
C TRP A 573 2.00 -10.57 8.40
N ASP A 574 0.93 -10.73 7.60
CA ASP A 574 0.61 -11.93 6.84
C ASP A 574 0.32 -11.58 5.37
N PRO A 575 1.33 -11.65 4.48
CA PRO A 575 1.16 -11.36 3.07
C PRO A 575 0.14 -12.28 2.37
N GLU A 576 -0.16 -13.46 2.92
CA GLU A 576 -1.15 -14.37 2.34
C GLU A 576 -2.57 -13.79 2.42
N LEU A 577 -2.86 -12.93 3.41
CA LEU A 577 -4.12 -12.19 3.45
C LEU A 577 -4.21 -11.15 2.33
N ALA A 578 -3.09 -10.50 1.98
CA ALA A 578 -3.03 -9.60 0.83
C ALA A 578 -3.16 -10.36 -0.51
N TYR A 579 -2.58 -11.56 -0.60
CA TYR A 579 -2.81 -12.47 -1.72
C TYR A 579 -4.29 -12.83 -1.86
N ALA A 580 -4.95 -13.23 -0.77
CA ALA A 580 -6.37 -13.58 -0.78
C ALA A 580 -7.27 -12.41 -1.22
N ILE A 581 -7.01 -11.19 -0.73
CA ILE A 581 -7.69 -9.97 -1.22
C ILE A 581 -7.42 -9.76 -2.72
N GLY A 582 -6.19 -9.98 -3.17
CA GLY A 582 -5.81 -9.89 -4.58
C GLY A 582 -6.62 -10.85 -5.45
N VAL A 583 -6.78 -12.11 -5.03
CA VAL A 583 -7.63 -13.10 -5.73
C VAL A 583 -9.08 -12.63 -5.76
N ALA A 584 -9.65 -12.27 -4.60
CA ALA A 584 -11.04 -11.86 -4.48
C ALA A 584 -11.36 -10.67 -5.40
N GLY A 585 -10.59 -9.57 -5.30
CA GLY A 585 -10.82 -8.40 -6.15
C GLY A 585 -10.44 -8.61 -7.62
N GLY A 586 -9.47 -9.50 -7.93
CA GLY A 586 -9.19 -9.91 -9.31
C GLY A 586 -10.39 -10.60 -9.97
N VAL A 587 -11.11 -11.42 -9.20
CA VAL A 587 -12.39 -12.02 -9.62
C VAL A 587 -13.49 -10.97 -9.77
N GLU A 588 -13.60 -9.99 -8.88
CA GLU A 588 -14.55 -8.87 -9.03
C GLU A 588 -14.27 -8.06 -10.29
N CYS A 589 -13.01 -7.74 -10.58
CA CYS A 589 -12.62 -7.10 -11.85
C CYS A 589 -13.09 -7.93 -13.05
N LYS A 590 -12.91 -9.26 -12.98
CA LYS A 590 -13.29 -10.15 -14.06
C LYS A 590 -14.79 -10.24 -14.28
N GLU A 591 -15.56 -10.33 -13.20
CA GLU A 591 -17.03 -10.29 -13.25
C GLU A 591 -17.55 -9.00 -13.91
N ASN A 592 -16.90 -7.87 -13.64
CA ASN A 592 -17.29 -6.55 -14.12
C ASN A 592 -16.66 -6.14 -15.47
N GLY A 593 -16.03 -7.08 -16.19
CA GLY A 593 -15.48 -6.80 -17.53
C GLY A 593 -14.20 -5.94 -17.53
N LEU A 594 -13.55 -5.80 -16.39
CA LEU A 594 -12.33 -5.02 -16.21
C LEU A 594 -11.10 -5.89 -16.46
N ALA A 595 -10.04 -5.29 -16.98
CA ALA A 595 -8.80 -5.97 -17.30
C ALA A 595 -7.67 -5.67 -16.31
N THR A 596 -7.61 -4.44 -15.80
CA THR A 596 -6.55 -4.01 -14.90
C THR A 596 -7.12 -3.34 -13.66
N TRP A 597 -6.67 -3.78 -12.49
CA TRP A 597 -6.95 -3.14 -11.22
C TRP A 597 -5.78 -2.24 -10.82
N LEU A 598 -6.05 -0.96 -10.55
CA LEU A 598 -5.04 0.06 -10.24
C LEU A 598 -4.57 0.00 -8.77
N THR A 599 -3.96 -1.13 -8.42
CA THR A 599 -3.47 -1.50 -7.08
C THR A 599 -2.35 -2.55 -7.22
N PRO A 600 -1.46 -2.75 -6.23
CA PRO A 600 -1.30 -2.03 -4.95
C PRO A 600 -0.74 -0.62 -5.09
N ALA A 601 -1.16 0.28 -4.21
CA ALA A 601 -0.42 1.51 -3.94
C ALA A 601 0.58 1.24 -2.81
N MET A 602 1.84 1.66 -2.94
CA MET A 602 2.94 1.16 -2.10
C MET A 602 4.08 2.16 -1.86
N ASN A 603 3.81 3.47 -1.95
CA ASN A 603 4.80 4.48 -1.58
C ASN A 603 5.12 4.39 -0.07
N ILE A 604 6.36 4.69 0.33
CA ILE A 604 6.79 4.61 1.74
C ILE A 604 6.07 5.65 2.61
N HIS A 605 5.72 5.29 3.85
CA HIS A 605 5.24 6.25 4.86
C HIS A 605 6.39 7.13 5.37
N ARG A 606 6.87 8.05 4.53
CA ARG A 606 8.00 8.93 4.84
C ARG A 606 7.68 9.88 6.00
N ASN A 607 6.47 10.43 6.01
CA ASN A 607 5.99 11.37 7.00
C ASN A 607 4.55 11.02 7.39
N PRO A 608 4.19 11.12 8.69
CA PRO A 608 2.81 10.92 9.12
C PRO A 608 1.80 11.74 8.33
N LEU A 609 2.13 12.96 7.92
CA LEU A 609 1.15 13.89 7.34
C LEU A 609 0.82 13.65 5.87
N CYS A 610 1.44 12.68 5.19
CA CYS A 610 1.05 12.37 3.81
C CYS A 610 -0.43 11.93 3.77
N GLY A 611 -1.24 12.58 2.91
CA GLY A 611 -2.69 12.36 2.86
C GLY A 611 -3.11 10.95 2.46
N ARG A 612 -2.24 10.22 1.75
CA ARG A 612 -2.49 8.89 1.19
C ARG A 612 -1.83 7.73 1.95
N ASN A 613 -1.27 7.96 3.14
CA ASN A 613 -0.68 6.85 3.91
C ASN A 613 -1.67 5.68 4.09
N PHE A 614 -2.98 5.94 4.24
CA PHE A 614 -3.99 4.88 4.39
C PHE A 614 -3.94 3.81 3.27
N GLU A 615 -3.62 4.19 2.03
CA GLU A 615 -3.57 3.27 0.90
C GLU A 615 -2.17 2.75 0.59
N TYR A 616 -1.19 3.10 1.43
CA TYR A 616 0.16 2.57 1.41
C TYR A 616 0.39 1.63 2.61
N PHE A 617 1.48 0.86 2.58
CA PHE A 617 1.67 -0.25 3.51
C PHE A 617 2.47 0.11 4.76
N SER A 618 3.61 0.78 4.66
CA SER A 618 4.56 0.90 5.80
C SER A 618 5.65 1.95 5.55
N GLU A 619 6.30 2.40 6.64
CA GLU A 619 7.60 3.07 6.62
C GLU A 619 8.76 2.17 6.18
N ASP A 620 8.59 0.84 6.23
CA ASP A 620 9.60 -0.15 5.87
C ASP A 620 9.40 -0.72 4.45
N PRO A 621 10.45 -0.70 3.59
CA PRO A 621 10.34 -1.17 2.21
C PRO A 621 10.18 -2.68 2.06
N LEU A 622 10.62 -3.50 3.02
CA LEU A 622 10.43 -4.95 2.96
C LEU A 622 8.95 -5.28 3.17
N ILE A 623 8.31 -4.68 4.18
CA ILE A 623 6.86 -4.82 4.40
C ILE A 623 6.09 -4.37 3.17
N ALA A 624 6.35 -3.15 2.69
CA ALA A 624 5.66 -2.63 1.51
C ALA A 624 5.85 -3.52 0.27
N GLY A 625 7.06 -4.01 0.04
CA GLY A 625 7.40 -4.91 -1.08
C GLY A 625 6.71 -6.26 -1.00
N LYS A 626 6.79 -6.95 0.15
CA LYS A 626 6.21 -8.30 0.33
C LYS A 626 4.69 -8.29 0.21
N PHE A 627 4.02 -7.30 0.80
CA PHE A 627 2.57 -7.15 0.71
C PHE A 627 2.11 -6.78 -0.70
N ALA A 628 2.84 -5.87 -1.37
CA ALA A 628 2.57 -5.55 -2.77
C ALA A 628 2.73 -6.76 -3.69
N ALA A 629 3.84 -7.50 -3.56
CA ALA A 629 4.11 -8.71 -4.32
C ALA A 629 3.00 -9.75 -4.14
N ALA A 630 2.58 -10.01 -2.91
CA ALA A 630 1.51 -10.96 -2.61
C ALA A 630 0.18 -10.55 -3.25
N LYS A 631 -0.22 -9.28 -3.13
CA LYS A 631 -1.45 -8.77 -3.77
C LYS A 631 -1.38 -8.85 -5.29
N VAL A 632 -0.24 -8.52 -5.91
CA VAL A 632 -0.02 -8.66 -7.36
C VAL A 632 -0.16 -10.12 -7.80
N ARG A 633 0.46 -11.08 -7.10
CA ARG A 633 0.31 -12.51 -7.41
C ARG A 633 -1.15 -12.95 -7.31
N GLY A 634 -1.88 -12.50 -6.29
CA GLY A 634 -3.30 -12.78 -6.11
C GLY A 634 -4.13 -12.31 -7.30
N ILE A 635 -4.00 -11.04 -7.69
CA ILE A 635 -4.73 -10.44 -8.83
C ILE A 635 -4.40 -11.16 -10.14
N GLN A 636 -3.12 -11.40 -10.41
CA GLN A 636 -2.68 -11.99 -11.68
C GLN A 636 -3.04 -13.46 -11.82
N SER A 637 -3.26 -14.18 -10.71
CA SER A 637 -3.76 -15.55 -10.73
C SER A 637 -5.16 -15.68 -11.33
N THR A 638 -5.92 -14.58 -11.43
CA THR A 638 -7.28 -14.54 -11.99
C THR A 638 -7.33 -14.11 -13.46
N SER A 639 -6.18 -14.03 -14.14
CA SER A 639 -6.04 -13.42 -15.49
C SER A 639 -6.44 -11.94 -15.54
N THR A 640 -6.27 -11.22 -14.42
CA THR A 640 -6.47 -9.77 -14.29
C THR A 640 -5.11 -9.12 -14.08
N ALA A 641 -4.83 -7.99 -14.74
CA ALA A 641 -3.59 -7.26 -14.51
C ALA A 641 -3.64 -6.45 -13.20
N ALA A 642 -2.55 -6.45 -12.45
CA ALA A 642 -2.33 -5.48 -11.36
C ALA A 642 -1.53 -4.28 -11.88
N SER A 643 -1.75 -3.10 -11.30
CA SER A 643 -0.97 -1.88 -11.54
C SER A 643 -0.36 -1.37 -10.24
N ALA A 644 0.88 -1.76 -9.96
CA ALA A 644 1.61 -1.27 -8.80
C ALA A 644 1.92 0.24 -8.95
N LYS A 645 1.65 1.03 -7.91
CA LYS A 645 1.70 2.51 -7.97
C LYS A 645 2.15 3.16 -6.65
N HIS A 646 2.60 4.41 -6.63
CA HIS A 646 2.95 5.25 -7.77
C HIS A 646 4.47 5.27 -7.88
N PHE A 647 5.01 4.84 -9.01
CA PHE A 647 6.45 4.66 -9.24
C PHE A 647 7.09 6.00 -9.69
N ALA A 648 7.75 6.76 -8.82
CA ALA A 648 8.11 6.49 -7.41
C ALA A 648 8.10 7.78 -6.57
N ALA A 649 8.40 7.66 -5.27
CA ALA A 649 8.60 8.79 -4.36
C ALA A 649 7.46 9.84 -4.30
N ASN A 650 6.20 9.38 -4.47
CA ASN A 650 5.00 10.21 -4.32
C ASN A 650 4.55 10.25 -2.86
N ASN A 651 5.39 10.86 -2.00
CA ASN A 651 5.19 10.89 -0.55
C ASN A 651 4.60 12.22 -0.04
N LYS A 652 4.07 13.06 -0.95
CA LYS A 652 3.40 14.33 -0.66
C LYS A 652 2.24 14.52 -1.63
N GLU A 653 1.08 14.90 -1.11
CA GLU A 653 -0.11 15.13 -1.93
C GLU A 653 -0.28 16.59 -2.32
N THR A 654 0.08 17.52 -1.44
CA THR A 654 0.01 18.95 -1.76
C THR A 654 0.95 19.26 -2.92
N ASN A 655 0.39 19.76 -4.03
CA ASN A 655 1.13 20.07 -5.26
C ASN A 655 1.89 18.86 -5.86
N ARG A 656 1.43 17.62 -5.62
CA ARG A 656 2.07 16.38 -6.12
C ARG A 656 2.39 16.35 -7.62
N VAL A 657 1.68 17.14 -8.43
CA VAL A 657 1.89 17.23 -9.90
C VAL A 657 3.18 17.97 -10.25
N HIS A 658 3.59 18.92 -9.43
CA HIS A 658 4.75 19.78 -9.69
C HIS A 658 5.81 19.72 -8.59
N SER A 659 5.53 19.01 -7.48
CA SER A 659 6.49 18.81 -6.41
C SER A 659 7.67 17.96 -6.87
N ASP A 660 8.88 18.37 -6.50
CA ASP A 660 10.13 17.65 -6.75
C ASP A 660 10.62 16.94 -5.50
N SER A 661 10.61 15.61 -5.53
CA SER A 661 11.23 14.76 -4.51
C SER A 661 12.74 14.73 -4.74
N ARG A 662 13.49 15.49 -3.93
CA ARG A 662 14.95 15.62 -4.00
C ARG A 662 15.58 14.62 -3.03
N VAL A 663 16.16 13.56 -3.58
CA VAL A 663 16.53 12.36 -2.84
C VAL A 663 17.90 11.83 -3.32
N SER A 664 18.73 11.35 -2.39
CA SER A 664 20.00 10.71 -2.76
C SER A 664 19.76 9.41 -3.54
N GLU A 665 20.72 8.97 -4.34
CA GLU A 665 20.57 7.70 -5.05
C GLU A 665 20.53 6.52 -4.06
N ARG A 666 21.29 6.62 -2.95
CA ARG A 666 21.25 5.63 -1.87
C ARG A 666 19.85 5.49 -1.28
N ALA A 667 19.24 6.58 -0.80
CA ALA A 667 17.92 6.53 -0.19
C ALA A 667 16.85 6.13 -1.22
N LEU A 668 16.97 6.61 -2.46
CA LEU A 668 16.09 6.20 -3.55
C LEU A 668 16.11 4.67 -3.73
N ARG A 669 17.30 4.05 -3.79
CA ARG A 669 17.46 2.60 -3.99
C ARG A 669 17.12 1.76 -2.77
N GLU A 670 17.57 2.15 -1.57
CA GLU A 670 17.40 1.37 -0.35
C GLU A 670 15.99 1.51 0.27
N ILE A 671 15.30 2.63 0.05
CA ILE A 671 14.00 2.92 0.68
C ILE A 671 12.88 3.01 -0.36
N TYR A 672 12.90 4.00 -1.24
CA TYR A 672 11.72 4.37 -2.03
C TYR A 672 11.48 3.48 -3.26
N LEU A 673 12.53 2.82 -3.75
CA LEU A 673 12.48 1.88 -4.85
C LEU A 673 12.51 0.42 -4.39
N ARG A 674 13.06 0.12 -3.21
CA ARG A 674 13.24 -1.25 -2.71
C ARG A 674 11.93 -2.04 -2.65
N GLY A 675 10.83 -1.41 -2.24
CA GLY A 675 9.52 -2.07 -2.28
C GLY A 675 9.10 -2.49 -3.69
N PHE A 676 9.26 -1.60 -4.69
CA PHE A 676 8.98 -1.91 -6.09
C PHE A 676 9.93 -2.98 -6.65
N GLU A 677 11.20 -2.93 -6.29
CA GLU A 677 12.19 -3.95 -6.66
C GLU A 677 11.76 -5.35 -6.19
N ILE A 678 11.38 -5.48 -4.92
CA ILE A 678 10.84 -6.72 -4.35
C ILE A 678 9.59 -7.16 -5.13
N CYS A 679 8.65 -6.25 -5.36
CA CYS A 679 7.42 -6.55 -6.11
C CYS A 679 7.70 -7.04 -7.54
N VAL A 680 8.68 -6.44 -8.23
CA VAL A 680 9.08 -6.87 -9.59
C VAL A 680 9.72 -8.25 -9.55
N LYS A 681 10.71 -8.45 -8.68
CA LYS A 681 11.47 -9.71 -8.59
C LYS A 681 10.60 -10.89 -8.12
N GLU A 682 9.63 -10.65 -7.24
CA GLU A 682 8.80 -11.73 -6.66
C GLU A 682 7.45 -11.95 -7.35
N ALA A 683 6.94 -10.99 -8.12
CA ALA A 683 5.58 -11.06 -8.65
C ALA A 683 5.41 -10.61 -10.11
N GLN A 684 6.40 -9.93 -10.72
CA GLN A 684 6.36 -9.42 -12.09
C GLN A 684 4.99 -8.79 -12.42
N PRO A 685 4.67 -7.61 -11.83
CA PRO A 685 3.41 -6.94 -12.12
C PRO A 685 3.29 -6.70 -13.63
N TRP A 686 2.11 -6.93 -14.20
CA TRP A 686 1.91 -6.79 -15.64
C TRP A 686 1.85 -5.32 -16.04
N THR A 687 1.51 -4.45 -15.09
CA THR A 687 1.56 -3.00 -15.27
C THR A 687 2.19 -2.32 -14.06
N ILE A 688 2.94 -1.23 -14.28
CA ILE A 688 3.38 -0.30 -13.23
C ILE A 688 2.93 1.10 -13.64
N MET A 689 2.40 1.86 -12.68
CA MET A 689 1.97 3.25 -12.90
C MET A 689 3.00 4.20 -12.31
N THR A 690 3.54 5.11 -13.13
CA THR A 690 4.44 6.14 -12.65
C THR A 690 3.72 7.21 -11.85
N SER A 691 4.42 7.89 -10.95
CA SER A 691 3.85 8.98 -10.17
C SER A 691 3.67 10.29 -10.94
N TYR A 692 2.96 11.22 -10.30
CA TYR A 692 2.77 12.59 -10.76
C TYR A 692 4.03 13.45 -10.65
N ASN A 693 4.78 13.28 -9.57
CA ASN A 693 5.82 14.18 -9.11
C ASN A 693 7.09 14.12 -9.98
N LEU A 694 7.97 15.09 -9.73
CA LEU A 694 9.34 15.01 -10.18
C LEU A 694 10.18 14.26 -9.14
N ILE A 695 11.22 13.58 -9.60
CA ILE A 695 12.25 12.92 -8.80
C ILE A 695 13.58 13.47 -9.29
N ASN A 696 14.26 14.24 -8.45
CA ASN A 696 15.51 14.92 -8.79
C ASN A 696 15.39 15.67 -10.13
N ALA A 697 14.40 16.57 -10.21
CA ALA A 697 14.06 17.42 -11.35
C ALA A 697 13.60 16.70 -12.64
N ARG A 698 13.34 15.39 -12.60
CA ARG A 698 12.81 14.61 -13.72
C ARG A 698 11.41 14.12 -13.40
N ARG A 699 10.45 14.38 -14.28
CA ARG A 699 9.10 13.81 -14.14
C ARG A 699 9.16 12.29 -14.24
N ALA A 700 8.48 11.58 -13.34
CA ALA A 700 8.60 10.13 -13.27
C ALA A 700 8.26 9.42 -14.61
N CYS A 701 7.21 9.86 -15.32
CA CYS A 701 6.83 9.30 -16.61
C CYS A 701 7.79 9.61 -17.78
N GLU A 702 8.71 10.56 -17.61
CA GLU A 702 9.71 10.96 -18.63
C GLU A 702 11.14 10.54 -18.21
N CYS A 703 11.27 9.80 -17.10
CA CYS A 703 12.58 9.45 -16.53
C CYS A 703 13.09 8.12 -17.09
N HIS A 704 13.86 8.17 -18.18
CA HIS A 704 14.49 6.98 -18.78
C HIS A 704 15.40 6.22 -17.80
N GLU A 705 16.14 6.93 -16.95
CA GLU A 705 16.99 6.29 -15.92
C GLU A 705 16.18 5.45 -14.94
N LEU A 706 14.97 5.90 -14.59
CA LEU A 706 14.09 5.19 -13.68
C LEU A 706 13.42 3.99 -14.37
N ILE A 707 12.87 4.19 -15.57
CA ILE A 707 12.00 3.21 -16.24
C ILE A 707 12.81 2.18 -17.05
N GLU A 708 13.60 2.61 -18.02
CA GLU A 708 14.41 1.67 -18.81
C GLU A 708 15.67 1.25 -18.04
N GLY A 709 16.22 2.15 -17.24
CA GLY A 709 17.42 1.88 -16.45
C GLY A 709 17.19 0.96 -15.26
N ILE A 710 16.69 1.52 -14.16
CA ILE A 710 16.52 0.78 -12.92
C ILE A 710 15.48 -0.33 -13.09
N LEU A 711 14.26 0.03 -13.52
CA LEU A 711 13.15 -0.91 -13.55
C LEU A 711 13.36 -2.07 -14.54
N ARG A 712 13.83 -1.80 -15.77
CA ARG A 712 14.00 -2.85 -16.79
C ARG A 712 15.40 -3.46 -16.81
N GLN A 713 16.45 -2.65 -16.98
CA GLN A 713 17.81 -3.18 -17.14
C GLN A 713 18.37 -3.79 -15.85
N GLU A 714 18.10 -3.19 -14.69
CA GLU A 714 18.65 -3.69 -13.42
C GLU A 714 17.75 -4.74 -12.76
N TRP A 715 16.42 -4.58 -12.80
CA TRP A 715 15.49 -5.50 -12.11
C TRP A 715 14.82 -6.53 -13.02
N GLY A 716 14.90 -6.38 -14.35
CA GLY A 716 14.30 -7.32 -15.29
C GLY A 716 12.77 -7.24 -15.35
N PHE A 717 12.18 -6.04 -15.25
CA PHE A 717 10.75 -5.86 -15.42
C PHE A 717 10.28 -6.12 -16.86
N GLU A 718 9.32 -7.03 -17.02
CA GLU A 718 8.79 -7.44 -18.32
C GLU A 718 7.43 -6.81 -18.68
N GLY A 719 6.76 -6.17 -17.72
CA GLY A 719 5.43 -5.58 -17.93
C GLY A 719 5.43 -4.29 -18.74
N MET A 720 4.25 -3.66 -18.83
CA MET A 720 4.11 -2.31 -19.40
C MET A 720 4.08 -1.23 -18.31
N VAL A 721 4.45 0.00 -18.66
CA VAL A 721 4.39 1.17 -17.79
C VAL A 721 3.31 2.12 -18.30
N THR A 722 2.53 2.67 -17.39
CA THR A 722 1.53 3.71 -17.66
C THR A 722 1.86 4.97 -16.88
N SER A 723 1.52 6.15 -17.41
CA SER A 723 1.46 7.37 -16.60
C SER A 723 0.32 7.29 -15.58
N ASP A 724 0.39 8.11 -14.55
CA ASP A 724 -0.79 8.51 -13.79
C ASP A 724 -1.74 9.35 -14.68
N TRP A 725 -2.93 9.68 -14.18
CA TRP A 725 -3.99 10.35 -14.94
C TRP A 725 -3.70 11.84 -15.13
N ASP A 726 -3.68 12.32 -16.38
CA ASP A 726 -3.54 13.74 -16.70
C ASP A 726 -2.22 14.39 -16.23
N VAL A 727 -1.16 13.59 -16.13
CA VAL A 727 0.20 14.10 -15.89
C VAL A 727 0.59 15.11 -16.98
N PRO A 728 1.13 16.31 -16.63
CA PRO A 728 1.55 17.32 -17.59
C PRO A 728 2.94 16.98 -18.16
N CYS A 729 2.96 15.99 -19.05
CA CYS A 729 4.15 15.47 -19.72
C CYS A 729 4.05 15.58 -21.24
N GLU A 730 5.19 15.64 -21.91
CA GLU A 730 5.29 15.49 -23.36
C GLU A 730 5.26 13.99 -23.70
N GLN A 731 4.26 13.56 -24.46
CA GLN A 731 4.06 12.14 -24.75
C GLN A 731 5.24 11.52 -25.52
N ALA A 732 5.93 12.28 -26.38
CA ALA A 732 7.13 11.80 -27.06
C ALA A 732 8.24 11.44 -26.07
N ASN A 733 8.47 12.27 -25.05
CA ASN A 733 9.47 12.00 -23.99
C ASN A 733 9.05 10.81 -23.12
N CYS A 734 7.75 10.62 -22.88
CA CYS A 734 7.23 9.43 -22.19
C CYS A 734 7.57 8.15 -22.97
N VAL A 735 7.30 8.12 -24.28
CA VAL A 735 7.62 6.97 -25.14
C VAL A 735 9.13 6.70 -25.15
N LEU A 736 9.96 7.73 -25.30
CA LEU A 736 11.42 7.59 -25.27
C LEU A 736 11.93 7.10 -23.91
N ALA A 737 11.27 7.49 -22.81
CA ALA A 737 11.60 7.02 -21.48
C ALA A 737 11.16 5.59 -21.19
N GLY A 738 10.37 4.96 -22.07
CA GLY A 738 9.80 3.63 -21.87
C GLY A 738 8.49 3.62 -21.08
N ASN A 739 7.85 4.78 -20.89
CA ASN A 739 6.46 4.86 -20.43
C ASN A 739 5.54 4.53 -21.61
N ASP A 740 4.97 3.34 -21.59
CA ASP A 740 4.35 2.73 -22.76
C ASP A 740 3.00 3.38 -23.10
N ILE A 741 2.29 3.95 -22.12
CA ILE A 741 0.98 4.58 -22.34
C ILE A 741 0.74 5.83 -21.49
N ARG A 742 0.25 6.89 -22.14
CA ARG A 742 -0.24 8.10 -21.45
C ARG A 742 -1.73 7.99 -21.11
N MET A 743 -2.07 8.25 -19.85
CA MET A 743 -3.44 8.25 -19.33
C MET A 743 -4.01 9.65 -19.06
N PRO A 744 -5.35 9.83 -19.15
CA PRO A 744 -6.34 8.89 -19.70
C PRO A 744 -6.45 8.92 -21.23
N ARG A 745 -5.68 9.79 -21.89
CA ARG A 745 -5.71 10.05 -23.33
C ARG A 745 -4.31 10.40 -23.84
N GLY A 746 -4.09 10.22 -25.14
CA GLY A 746 -2.88 10.72 -25.82
C GLY A 746 -3.09 12.03 -26.56
N PHE A 747 -2.02 12.47 -27.22
CA PHE A 747 -1.91 13.65 -28.07
C PHE A 747 -1.40 13.21 -29.47
N PRO A 748 -2.28 12.62 -30.29
CA PRO A 748 -1.87 11.98 -31.55
C PRO A 748 -1.23 12.95 -32.55
N GLU A 749 -1.66 14.21 -32.57
CA GLU A 749 -1.07 15.26 -33.41
C GLU A 749 0.37 15.55 -32.99
N ALA A 750 0.63 15.65 -31.68
CA ALA A 750 1.98 15.90 -31.15
C ALA A 750 2.94 14.72 -31.42
N LEU A 751 2.45 13.48 -31.32
CA LEU A 751 3.24 12.30 -31.67
C LEU A 751 3.50 12.21 -33.18
N THR A 752 2.52 12.57 -34.01
CA THR A 752 2.71 12.63 -35.48
C THR A 752 3.78 13.65 -35.82
N GLN A 753 3.69 14.85 -35.25
CA GLN A 753 4.70 15.90 -35.43
C GLN A 753 6.09 15.44 -34.94
N ALA A 754 6.19 14.76 -33.80
CA ALA A 754 7.46 14.25 -33.30
C ALA A 754 8.11 13.21 -34.23
N LEU A 755 7.31 12.38 -34.92
CA LEU A 755 7.79 11.46 -35.94
C LEU A 755 8.29 12.19 -37.19
N GLU A 756 7.55 13.21 -37.65
CA GLU A 756 7.92 14.03 -38.81
C GLU A 756 9.22 14.82 -38.58
N GLU A 757 9.41 15.33 -37.36
CA GLU A 757 10.60 16.08 -36.94
C GLU A 757 11.79 15.19 -36.55
N GLY A 758 11.61 13.86 -36.53
CA GLY A 758 12.66 12.91 -36.12
C GLY A 758 12.99 12.91 -34.63
N ARG A 759 12.19 13.62 -33.80
CA ARG A 759 12.25 13.57 -32.32
C ARG A 759 11.73 12.24 -31.79
N LEU A 760 10.95 11.53 -32.58
CA LEU A 760 10.52 10.16 -32.34
C LEU A 760 10.77 9.35 -33.62
N GLN A 761 10.96 8.05 -33.45
CA GLN A 761 11.03 7.10 -34.58
C GLN A 761 9.98 6.02 -34.35
N ARG A 762 9.46 5.45 -35.44
CA ARG A 762 8.47 4.38 -35.42
C ARG A 762 8.87 3.22 -34.48
N GLY A 763 10.14 2.80 -34.50
CA GLY A 763 10.63 1.72 -33.64
C GLY A 763 10.45 1.97 -32.13
N HIS A 764 10.46 3.23 -31.68
CA HIS A 764 10.19 3.56 -30.28
C HIS A 764 8.73 3.26 -29.92
N LEU A 765 7.79 3.60 -30.81
CA LEU A 765 6.39 3.24 -30.62
C LEU A 765 6.20 1.72 -30.67
N GLU A 766 6.87 1.02 -31.59
CA GLU A 766 6.77 -0.44 -31.71
C GLU A 766 7.19 -1.17 -30.43
N VAL A 767 8.24 -0.69 -29.75
CA VAL A 767 8.66 -1.24 -28.44
C VAL A 767 7.58 -1.06 -27.38
N CYS A 768 7.01 0.14 -27.23
CA CYS A 768 5.93 0.37 -26.27
C CYS A 768 4.69 -0.48 -26.60
N VAL A 769 4.29 -0.50 -27.87
CA VAL A 769 3.13 -1.27 -28.33
C VAL A 769 3.33 -2.77 -28.12
N LYS A 770 4.55 -3.28 -28.28
CA LYS A 770 4.87 -4.68 -27.99
C LYS A 770 4.54 -5.04 -26.55
N ARG A 771 4.98 -4.25 -25.57
CA ARG A 771 4.72 -4.47 -24.13
C ARG A 771 3.23 -4.40 -23.81
N ILE A 772 2.51 -3.45 -24.40
CA ILE A 772 1.05 -3.34 -24.24
C ILE A 772 0.34 -4.59 -24.77
N LEU A 773 0.76 -5.08 -25.94
CA LEU A 773 0.18 -6.28 -26.55
C LEU A 773 0.55 -7.56 -25.78
N GLU A 774 1.78 -7.67 -25.27
CA GLU A 774 2.20 -8.77 -24.38
C GLU A 774 1.33 -8.83 -23.13
N MET A 775 1.02 -7.67 -22.53
CA MET A 775 0.09 -7.60 -21.42
C MET A 775 -1.32 -8.04 -21.83
N ILE A 776 -1.88 -7.52 -22.93
CA ILE A 776 -3.21 -7.92 -23.42
C ILE A 776 -3.28 -9.42 -23.73
N LEU A 777 -2.18 -10.01 -24.21
CA LEU A 777 -2.07 -11.45 -24.48
C LEU A 777 -2.09 -12.30 -23.20
N LYS A 778 -1.86 -11.74 -22.01
CA LYS A 778 -2.00 -12.46 -20.72
C LYS A 778 -3.44 -12.51 -20.21
N LEU A 779 -4.32 -11.64 -20.71
CA LEU A 779 -5.75 -11.60 -20.36
C LEU A 779 -6.55 -12.71 -21.05
N ASP A 780 -7.74 -13.03 -20.52
CA ASP A 780 -8.64 -14.09 -21.00
C ASP A 780 -10.13 -13.72 -21.16
#